data_AF-G2QPM6-F1
#
_entry.id   AF-G2QPM6-F1
#
_cell.length_a   1.000
_cell.length_b   1.000
_cell.length_c   1.000
_cell.angle_alpha   90.00
_cell.angle_beta   90.00
_cell.angle_gamma   90.00
#
_symmetry.space_group_name_H-M   'P 1'
#
loop_
_entity.id
_entity.type
_entity.pdbx_description
1 polymer ?
#
loop_
_entity_poly.entity_id
_entity_poly.type
_entity_poly.pdbx_seq_one_letter_code
_entity_poly.pdbx_strand_id
1 'polypeptide(L)'
;MALAYLSSKIRHTDEWFRVADHPVSSPFGIIVNHDLREGSGAEAENVAAALRKLGIKSHVLKIMWKEVIPEGVNPNDLPNVETLARYLRYRRLGTFCKNGKMTTLLTAHHEDDQYETVMMRLLSGHGFRGLQGMRPATDIPECYDLHGVYQSGFIDDQRHDNPIYKMVPGDRERKVLKKGLRNEVDPAVIAKEIEAGLKADIATAYLDEYDDMSRGSKRAPPPAPLEFENGGVMVYRPLLGFSKDRLIATCLENNIPWFEDHTNSDRTLTMRNAVRYMHKNHRLPAALQKPSILRLAERCRARVASAEAEAGRFLDRLVIHEFWPNTGTLVATLPRFHFPSVPRLSSASPPARERRIAHYRHIAALLLRRLISMVTPERELSQPSQLSHLVSMLFPSLSSSPPPAKPYVICSVLFTPLPGDGGADNNNNNNDNNAGGREKEKQRRPRRWLLARAPHPSNTPRPSVTFHDLAFGKRRGKPASAWKTTGWSGTRLFDGRYWIRLLHRLPCRLRVAPLEPEHLKPFRDALDCGGEKEKKRELMAMLARYAPGKTRWTLPAIYATVDVRRLLATGEWWPEECRGGGGDNDGNAAAVSDDGGEEEGEAGAGEEQEEDMEERELVERIRSHQLSGVRLSQWEWERELKSREQQHLLALPTLGIGLPGLEDWLRWDVRYRKVDHDLLRLSKLGGRRIGRREMRHRLRCLYRWVRLGRAKEAPRRRRMA
;
A
#
# COMPACT_ATOMS: atom_id res chain seq x y z
N MET A 1 2.12 15.88 28.56
CA MET A 1 2.31 15.38 29.94
C MET A 1 1.09 14.64 30.50
N ALA A 2 -0.13 15.21 30.50
CA ALA A 2 -1.34 14.49 30.93
C ALA A 2 -1.53 13.10 30.27
N LEU A 3 -1.38 13.01 28.95
CA LEU A 3 -1.44 11.72 28.24
C LEU A 3 -0.40 10.70 28.73
N ALA A 4 0.81 11.17 29.04
CA ALA A 4 1.89 10.31 29.52
C ALA A 4 1.56 9.76 30.92
N TYR A 5 1.05 10.62 31.81
CA TYR A 5 0.58 10.22 33.13
C TYR A 5 -0.55 9.17 33.06
N LEU A 6 -1.57 9.40 32.22
CA LEU A 6 -2.65 8.42 32.05
C LEU A 6 -2.12 7.10 31.47
N SER A 7 -1.17 7.15 30.55
CA SER A 7 -0.55 5.97 29.95
C SER A 7 0.33 5.19 30.93
N SER A 8 0.95 5.84 31.93
CA SER A 8 1.69 5.12 32.97
C SER A 8 0.76 4.45 33.97
N LYS A 9 -0.43 5.01 34.22
CA LYS A 9 -1.42 4.42 35.14
C LYS A 9 -2.25 3.29 34.53
N ILE A 10 -2.47 3.28 33.22
CA ILE A 10 -3.43 2.37 32.59
C ILE A 10 -3.12 0.88 32.80
N ARG A 11 -1.85 0.50 32.83
CA ARG A 11 -1.43 -0.89 33.08
C ARG A 11 -1.58 -1.31 34.54
N HIS A 12 -1.48 -0.37 35.48
CA HIS A 12 -1.74 -0.66 36.89
C HIS A 12 -3.24 -0.88 37.13
N THR A 13 -4.10 -0.28 36.31
CA THR A 13 -5.55 -0.47 36.40
C THR A 13 -6.05 -1.67 35.62
N ASP A 14 -5.45 -1.97 34.46
CA ASP A 14 -5.82 -3.08 33.59
C ASP A 14 -4.57 -3.68 32.94
N GLU A 15 -4.15 -4.85 33.43
CA GLU A 15 -2.98 -5.57 32.93
C GLU A 15 -3.19 -6.09 31.50
N TRP A 16 -4.44 -6.36 31.12
CA TRP A 16 -4.83 -6.88 29.82
C TRP A 16 -5.29 -5.79 28.85
N PHE A 17 -4.97 -4.53 29.16
CA PHE A 17 -5.35 -3.41 28.32
C PHE A 17 -4.86 -3.58 26.87
N ARG A 18 -5.79 -3.52 25.92
CA ARG A 18 -5.54 -3.64 24.48
C ARG A 18 -5.86 -2.35 23.76
N VAL A 19 -5.05 -2.02 22.76
CA VAL A 19 -5.39 -0.99 21.76
C VAL A 19 -5.69 -1.71 20.46
N ALA A 20 -6.95 -1.63 20.02
CA ALA A 20 -7.51 -2.53 19.01
C ALA A 20 -7.28 -3.99 19.43
N ASP A 21 -6.62 -4.80 18.60
CA ASP A 21 -6.36 -6.22 18.88
C ASP A 21 -5.00 -6.46 19.56
N HIS A 22 -4.21 -5.41 19.82
CA HIS A 22 -2.85 -5.53 20.33
C HIS A 22 -2.77 -5.31 21.85
N PRO A 23 -2.20 -6.26 22.63
CA PRO A 23 -1.91 -6.02 24.04
C PRO A 23 -0.81 -4.95 24.18
N VAL A 24 -1.02 -3.99 25.07
CA VAL A 24 -0.04 -2.91 25.30
C VAL A 24 1.05 -3.42 26.23
N SER A 25 2.33 -3.44 25.81
CA SER A 25 3.47 -3.89 26.63
C SER A 25 3.96 -2.84 27.62
N SER A 26 4.35 -1.67 27.14
CA SER A 26 4.78 -0.53 27.96
C SER A 26 4.67 0.76 27.16
N PRO A 27 4.26 1.89 27.77
CA PRO A 27 4.29 3.17 27.08
C PRO A 27 5.73 3.60 26.79
N PHE A 28 5.95 4.16 25.61
CA PHE A 28 7.23 4.73 25.19
C PHE A 28 7.02 6.18 24.75
N GLY A 29 7.82 7.10 25.28
CA GLY A 29 7.77 8.52 24.97
C GLY A 29 8.62 8.87 23.75
N ILE A 30 8.05 9.56 22.77
CA ILE A 30 8.80 10.07 21.63
C ILE A 30 8.67 11.59 21.62
N ILE A 31 9.81 12.27 21.70
CA ILE A 31 9.90 13.74 21.69
C ILE A 31 10.56 14.12 20.37
N VAL A 32 10.00 15.08 19.65
CA VAL A 32 10.59 15.57 18.39
C VAL A 32 11.07 16.99 18.60
N ASN A 33 12.38 17.19 18.57
CA ASN A 33 12.98 18.51 18.58
C ASN A 33 13.05 19.05 17.13
N HIS A 34 12.31 20.14 16.90
CA HIS A 34 12.24 20.81 15.61
C HIS A 34 13.42 21.76 15.36
N ASP A 35 14.15 22.22 16.38
CA ASP A 35 15.28 23.16 16.25
C ASP A 35 14.94 24.47 15.51
N LEU A 36 13.66 24.89 15.53
CA LEU A 36 13.17 26.11 14.88
C LEU A 36 13.26 27.36 15.76
N ARG A 37 13.39 27.16 17.08
CA ARG A 37 13.48 28.23 18.06
C ARG A 37 14.54 27.93 19.11
N GLU A 38 15.03 29.00 19.72
CA GLU A 38 15.91 28.95 20.87
C GLU A 38 15.23 28.25 22.06
N GLY A 39 15.98 27.48 22.84
CA GLY A 39 15.47 26.73 23.99
C GLY A 39 14.66 25.46 23.65
N SER A 40 14.42 25.14 22.37
CA SER A 40 13.70 23.91 21.97
C SER A 40 14.39 22.62 22.43
N GLY A 41 15.72 22.61 22.41
CA GLY A 41 16.53 21.50 22.94
C GLY A 41 16.36 21.30 24.44
N ALA A 42 16.49 22.37 25.23
CA ALA A 42 16.34 22.34 26.69
C ALA A 42 14.94 21.89 27.10
N GLU A 43 13.89 22.33 26.38
CA GLU A 43 12.53 21.85 26.62
C GLU A 43 12.39 20.35 26.35
N ALA A 44 12.95 19.85 25.25
CA ALA A 44 12.92 18.43 24.93
C ALA A 44 13.60 17.58 26.02
N GLU A 45 14.72 18.05 26.57
CA GLU A 45 15.42 17.41 27.68
C GLU A 45 14.61 17.45 28.98
N ASN A 46 13.99 18.58 29.30
CA ASN A 46 13.12 18.72 30.48
C ASN A 46 11.89 17.80 30.39
N VAL A 47 11.29 17.67 29.20
CA VAL A 47 10.20 16.72 28.95
C VAL A 47 10.69 15.28 29.13
N ALA A 48 11.88 14.94 28.61
CA ALA A 48 12.46 13.61 28.79
C ALA A 48 12.72 13.28 30.27
N ALA A 49 13.22 14.26 31.05
CA ALA A 49 13.40 14.11 32.49
C ALA A 49 12.08 13.89 33.22
N ALA A 50 11.02 14.63 32.85
CA ALA A 50 9.69 14.46 33.42
C ALA A 50 9.07 13.10 33.08
N LEU A 51 9.26 12.59 31.86
CA LEU A 51 8.81 11.24 31.47
C LEU A 51 9.55 10.15 32.25
N ARG A 52 10.85 10.32 32.48
CA ARG A 52 11.66 9.40 33.29
C ARG A 52 11.13 9.30 34.73
N LYS A 53 10.72 10.42 35.32
CA LYS A 53 10.07 10.44 36.66
C LYS A 53 8.75 9.67 36.68
N LEU A 54 8.06 9.56 35.54
CA LEU A 54 6.82 8.78 35.39
C LEU A 54 7.06 7.30 35.09
N GLY A 55 8.33 6.83 35.05
CA GLY A 55 8.69 5.46 34.69
C GLY A 55 8.59 5.18 33.18
N ILE A 56 8.50 6.20 32.34
CA ILE A 56 8.35 6.06 30.88
C ILE A 56 9.72 6.23 30.22
N LYS A 57 10.16 5.23 29.45
CA LYS A 57 11.35 5.34 28.59
C LYS A 57 11.05 6.32 27.46
N SER A 58 11.97 7.25 27.19
CA SER A 58 11.78 8.26 26.16
C SER A 58 12.98 8.42 25.22
N HIS A 59 12.73 8.86 24.00
CA HIS A 59 13.77 9.19 23.02
C HIS A 59 13.50 10.57 22.39
N VAL A 60 14.55 11.37 22.24
CA VAL A 60 14.49 12.70 21.60
C VAL A 60 14.99 12.56 20.16
N LEU A 61 14.10 12.79 19.20
CA LEU A 61 14.39 12.77 17.77
C LEU A 61 14.62 14.20 17.28
N LYS A 62 15.80 14.48 16.73
CA LYS A 62 16.09 15.77 16.09
C LYS A 62 15.68 15.75 14.61
N ILE A 63 15.11 16.86 14.12
CA ILE A 63 14.89 17.06 12.69
C ILE A 63 16.20 17.45 12.00
N MET A 64 16.55 16.73 10.93
CA MET A 64 17.74 16.99 10.12
C MET A 64 17.38 17.92 8.95
N TRP A 65 17.38 19.23 9.19
CA TRP A 65 17.04 20.22 8.16
C TRP A 65 17.99 20.21 6.96
N LYS A 66 19.27 19.90 7.21
CA LYS A 66 20.32 19.82 6.17
C LYS A 66 20.05 18.77 5.09
N GLU A 67 19.24 17.75 5.37
CA GLU A 67 18.89 16.71 4.39
C GLU A 67 17.84 17.19 3.37
N VAL A 68 17.19 18.33 3.62
CA VAL A 68 15.95 18.74 2.94
C VAL A 68 16.02 20.16 2.39
N ILE A 69 16.77 21.03 3.05
CA ILE A 69 16.95 22.43 2.66
C ILE A 69 18.39 22.60 2.14
N PRO A 70 18.60 23.34 1.03
CA PRO A 70 19.94 23.68 0.54
C PRO A 70 20.81 24.35 1.62
N GLU A 71 22.13 24.19 1.50
CA GLU A 71 23.08 24.81 2.43
C GLU A 71 22.95 26.34 2.43
N GLY A 72 23.01 26.95 3.62
CA GLY A 72 22.94 28.41 3.81
C GLY A 72 21.54 29.00 3.98
N VAL A 73 20.46 28.24 3.77
CA VAL A 73 19.08 28.75 3.97
C VAL A 73 18.57 28.41 5.37
N ASN A 74 18.12 29.43 6.11
CA ASN A 74 17.51 29.23 7.42
C ASN A 74 16.09 28.65 7.26
N PRO A 75 15.72 27.56 7.97
CA PRO A 75 14.38 26.99 7.90
C PRO A 75 13.25 27.98 8.17
N ASN A 76 13.47 28.98 9.04
CA ASN A 76 12.46 29.97 9.42
C ASN A 76 12.08 30.94 8.29
N ASP A 77 12.94 31.10 7.28
CA ASP A 77 12.69 32.00 6.15
C ASP A 77 11.77 31.37 5.09
N LEU A 78 11.46 30.07 5.23
CA LEU A 78 10.62 29.36 4.27
C LEU A 78 9.13 29.65 4.48
N PRO A 79 8.38 30.03 3.42
CA PRO A 79 6.96 30.35 3.54
C PRO A 79 6.08 29.14 3.93
N ASN A 80 6.58 27.91 3.73
CA ASN A 80 5.90 26.66 4.05
C ASN A 80 6.55 25.88 5.21
N VAL A 81 7.34 26.54 6.06
CA VAL A 81 8.11 25.90 7.14
C VAL A 81 7.24 25.03 8.05
N GLU A 82 6.02 25.45 8.41
CA GLU A 82 5.14 24.65 9.27
C GLU A 82 4.71 23.33 8.60
N THR A 83 4.37 23.40 7.31
CA THR A 83 3.96 22.22 6.53
C THR A 83 5.14 21.26 6.39
N LEU A 84 6.35 21.80 6.13
CA LEU A 84 7.57 21.02 6.05
C LEU A 84 7.95 20.40 7.40
N ALA A 85 7.91 21.18 8.48
CA ALA A 85 8.17 20.72 9.85
C ALA A 85 7.19 19.61 10.25
N ARG A 86 5.91 19.75 9.89
CA ARG A 86 4.88 18.72 10.10
C ARG A 86 5.23 17.44 9.33
N TYR A 87 5.60 17.56 8.07
CA TYR A 87 6.05 16.44 7.23
C TYR A 87 7.24 15.72 7.87
N LEU A 88 8.32 16.44 8.19
CA LEU A 88 9.53 15.86 8.76
C LEU A 88 9.30 15.25 10.15
N ARG A 89 8.46 15.86 10.98
CA ARG A 89 8.05 15.29 12.27
C ARG A 89 7.40 13.93 12.09
N TYR A 90 6.37 13.83 11.25
CA TYR A 90 5.69 12.54 11.05
C TYR A 90 6.59 11.52 10.37
N ARG A 91 7.48 11.93 9.44
CA ARG A 91 8.50 11.05 8.86
C ARG A 91 9.41 10.45 9.93
N ARG A 92 9.94 11.27 10.85
CA ARG A 92 10.78 10.80 11.96
C ARG A 92 10.01 9.89 12.92
N LEU A 93 8.77 10.24 13.26
CA LEU A 93 7.90 9.39 14.07
C LEU A 93 7.62 8.04 13.40
N GLY A 94 7.29 8.04 12.11
CA GLY A 94 7.02 6.84 11.33
C GLY A 94 8.24 5.92 11.23
N THR A 95 9.42 6.46 10.92
CA THR A 95 10.68 5.69 10.90
C THR A 95 11.03 5.13 12.27
N PHE A 96 10.81 5.89 13.35
CA PHE A 96 11.02 5.38 14.71
C PHE A 96 10.06 4.22 15.04
N CYS A 97 8.77 4.38 14.73
CA CYS A 97 7.77 3.34 14.93
C CYS A 97 8.11 2.07 14.12
N LYS A 98 8.57 2.24 12.88
CA LYS A 98 9.03 1.13 12.03
C LYS A 98 10.14 0.33 12.68
N ASN A 99 11.20 1.03 13.12
CA ASN A 99 12.38 0.39 13.70
C ASN A 99 12.06 -0.26 15.06
N GLY A 100 11.17 0.36 15.83
CA GLY A 100 10.67 -0.17 17.10
C GLY A 100 9.55 -1.21 16.97
N LYS A 101 9.13 -1.59 15.75
CA LYS A 101 7.98 -2.45 15.46
C LYS A 101 6.69 -2.02 16.21
N MET A 102 6.52 -0.72 16.39
CA MET A 102 5.35 -0.14 17.06
C MET A 102 4.22 0.02 16.04
N THR A 103 3.00 -0.40 16.38
CA THR A 103 1.81 -0.28 15.51
C THR A 103 0.86 0.83 15.97
N THR A 104 1.07 1.37 17.17
CA THR A 104 0.16 2.33 17.82
C THR A 104 0.93 3.58 18.21
N LEU A 105 0.45 4.74 17.76
CA LEU A 105 0.97 6.06 18.12
C LEU A 105 -0.13 6.87 18.79
N LEU A 106 0.06 7.26 20.06
CA LEU A 106 -0.88 8.12 20.77
C LEU A 106 -0.46 9.59 20.64
N THR A 107 -1.42 10.47 20.37
CA THR A 107 -1.18 11.92 20.35
C THR A 107 -2.12 12.62 21.32
N ALA A 108 -1.63 13.67 21.97
CA ALA A 108 -2.36 14.41 23.00
C ALA A 108 -3.30 15.50 22.42
N HIS A 109 -3.80 15.29 21.19
CA HIS A 109 -4.79 16.20 20.59
C HIS A 109 -6.06 16.22 21.43
N HIS A 110 -6.55 17.42 21.72
CA HIS A 110 -7.65 17.64 22.66
C HIS A 110 -8.82 18.42 22.02
N GLU A 111 -9.84 18.71 22.82
CA GLU A 111 -11.07 19.35 22.36
C GLU A 111 -10.82 20.75 21.79
N ASP A 112 -9.92 21.55 22.38
CA ASP A 112 -9.61 22.89 21.86
C ASP A 112 -8.93 22.83 20.48
N ASP A 113 -8.05 21.84 20.25
CA ASP A 113 -7.45 21.63 18.92
C ASP A 113 -8.51 21.29 17.87
N GLN A 114 -9.58 20.59 18.27
CA GLN A 114 -10.72 20.31 17.39
C GLN A 114 -11.45 21.59 17.01
N TYR A 115 -11.79 22.41 17.99
CA TYR A 115 -12.43 23.69 17.78
C TYR A 115 -11.61 24.55 16.81
N GLU A 116 -10.30 24.71 17.07
CA GLU A 116 -9.38 25.46 16.23
C GLU A 116 -9.33 24.91 14.79
N THR A 117 -9.24 23.58 14.65
CA THR A 117 -9.17 22.93 13.34
C THR A 117 -10.47 23.10 12.54
N VAL A 118 -11.63 22.97 13.19
CA VAL A 118 -12.93 23.10 12.52
C VAL A 118 -13.19 24.56 12.14
N MET A 119 -12.85 25.51 13.03
CA MET A 119 -12.97 26.95 12.75
C MET A 119 -12.08 27.36 11.58
N MET A 120 -10.81 26.96 11.58
CA MET A 120 -9.89 27.22 10.47
C MET A 120 -10.44 26.66 9.15
N ARG A 121 -10.95 25.42 9.15
CA ARG A 121 -11.54 24.83 7.95
C ARG A 121 -12.83 25.51 7.50
N LEU A 122 -13.62 26.05 8.43
CA LEU A 122 -14.80 26.85 8.13
C LEU A 122 -14.42 28.15 7.44
N LEU A 123 -13.41 28.86 7.95
CA LEU A 123 -12.86 30.08 7.36
C LEU A 123 -12.26 29.84 5.96
N SER A 124 -11.63 28.69 5.74
CA SER A 124 -11.13 28.28 4.42
C SER A 124 -12.22 27.77 3.45
N GLY A 125 -13.50 27.82 3.83
CA GLY A 125 -14.62 27.44 2.95
C GLY A 125 -14.81 25.94 2.73
N HIS A 126 -14.30 25.08 3.63
CA HIS A 126 -14.50 23.63 3.49
C HIS A 126 -15.96 23.23 3.70
N GLY A 127 -16.46 22.32 2.85
CA GLY A 127 -17.78 21.71 3.02
C GLY A 127 -17.84 20.70 4.19
N PHE A 128 -19.03 20.11 4.40
CA PHE A 128 -19.33 19.24 5.55
C PHE A 128 -18.34 18.08 5.78
N ARG A 129 -17.69 17.56 4.73
CA ARG A 129 -16.65 16.53 4.85
C ARG A 129 -15.35 17.05 5.47
N GLY A 130 -14.95 18.28 5.17
CA GLY A 130 -13.79 18.91 5.80
C GLY A 130 -14.07 19.33 7.24
N LEU A 131 -15.32 19.71 7.52
CA LEU A 131 -15.77 20.16 8.86
C LEU A 131 -15.96 19.01 9.88
N GLN A 132 -15.60 17.77 9.56
CA GLN A 132 -15.60 16.66 10.52
C GLN A 132 -14.56 16.81 11.65
N GLY A 133 -13.63 17.77 11.53
CA GLY A 133 -12.50 17.93 12.43
C GLY A 133 -11.45 16.83 12.27
N MET A 134 -10.67 16.58 13.32
CA MET A 134 -9.75 15.45 13.41
C MET A 134 -10.52 14.17 13.74
N ARG A 135 -10.10 13.04 13.18
CA ARG A 135 -10.68 11.72 13.52
C ARG A 135 -9.99 11.14 14.76
N PRO A 136 -10.69 10.35 15.58
CA PRO A 136 -10.09 9.74 16.79
C PRO A 136 -8.98 8.74 16.44
N ALA A 137 -9.10 8.04 15.31
CA ALA A 137 -8.09 7.14 14.77
C ALA A 137 -7.86 7.39 13.28
N THR A 138 -6.61 7.40 12.84
CA THR A 138 -6.20 7.55 11.44
C THR A 138 -4.88 6.83 11.18
N ASP A 139 -4.62 6.42 9.94
CA ASP A 139 -3.25 6.09 9.52
C ASP A 139 -2.30 7.25 9.84
N ILE A 140 -1.03 6.95 10.11
CA ILE A 140 -0.01 7.99 10.31
C ILE A 140 0.13 8.85 9.04
N PRO A 141 -0.06 10.18 9.15
CA PRO A 141 0.03 11.06 7.99
C PRO A 141 1.48 11.19 7.51
N GLU A 142 1.68 11.65 6.28
CA GLU A 142 2.99 11.97 5.70
C GLU A 142 3.97 10.79 5.52
N CYS A 143 3.59 9.56 5.88
CA CYS A 143 4.45 8.36 5.77
C CYS A 143 4.04 7.42 4.63
N TYR A 144 3.43 7.94 3.57
CA TYR A 144 2.76 7.17 2.52
C TYR A 144 3.63 6.14 1.77
N ASP A 145 4.94 6.34 1.76
CA ASP A 145 5.99 5.55 1.12
C ASP A 145 6.82 4.69 2.10
N LEU A 146 6.50 4.72 3.40
CA LEU A 146 7.19 3.90 4.40
C LEU A 146 6.49 2.55 4.59
N HIS A 147 7.13 1.49 4.08
CA HIS A 147 6.71 0.11 4.34
C HIS A 147 6.81 -0.25 5.84
N GLY A 148 5.76 -0.88 6.38
CA GLY A 148 5.59 -1.21 7.80
C GLY A 148 4.98 -0.07 8.63
N VAL A 149 4.66 1.07 8.00
CA VAL A 149 4.20 2.29 8.69
C VAL A 149 2.88 2.78 8.12
N TYR A 150 2.74 2.86 6.81
CA TYR A 150 1.50 3.31 6.19
C TYR A 150 0.93 2.25 5.26
N GLN A 151 -0.26 1.73 5.58
CA GLN A 151 -1.02 0.79 4.73
C GLN A 151 -0.14 -0.34 4.19
N SER A 152 0.71 -0.86 5.07
CA SER A 152 1.79 -1.80 4.79
C SER A 152 2.21 -2.47 6.09
N GLY A 153 2.63 -3.73 6.00
CA GLY A 153 2.94 -4.55 7.15
C GLY A 153 1.69 -4.94 7.95
N PHE A 154 1.22 -6.17 7.73
CA PHE A 154 0.46 -7.00 8.67
C PHE A 154 0.37 -8.36 8.00
N ILE A 155 1.29 -9.24 8.38
CA ILE A 155 1.25 -10.64 8.00
C ILE A 155 0.54 -11.33 9.14
N ASP A 156 -0.33 -12.28 8.82
CA ASP A 156 -0.84 -13.27 9.76
C ASP A 156 0.27 -13.62 10.76
N ASP A 157 0.04 -13.31 12.03
CA ASP A 157 1.03 -13.46 13.09
C ASP A 157 1.65 -14.85 13.07
N GLN A 158 0.87 -15.88 12.68
CA GLN A 158 1.29 -17.26 12.44
C GLN A 158 2.52 -17.45 11.54
N ARG A 159 2.81 -16.50 10.65
CA ARG A 159 3.94 -16.56 9.69
C ARG A 159 5.20 -15.84 10.18
N HIS A 160 5.17 -15.21 11.35
CA HIS A 160 6.39 -14.75 12.00
C HIS A 160 7.21 -15.95 12.51
N ASP A 161 8.54 -15.80 12.61
CA ASP A 161 9.39 -16.83 13.24
C ASP A 161 8.93 -17.15 14.69
N ASN A 162 8.38 -16.14 15.37
CA ASN A 162 7.78 -16.25 16.69
C ASN A 162 6.39 -15.55 16.71
N PRO A 163 5.31 -16.25 16.34
CA PRO A 163 3.95 -15.72 16.47
C PRO A 163 3.59 -15.52 17.95
N ILE A 164 2.76 -14.51 18.24
CA ILE A 164 2.17 -14.24 19.57
C ILE A 164 1.28 -15.41 20.00
N TYR A 165 0.57 -16.03 19.04
CA TYR A 165 -0.26 -17.21 19.26
C TYR A 165 0.07 -18.26 18.20
N LYS A 166 0.44 -19.50 18.57
CA LYS A 166 0.65 -20.61 17.61
C LYS A 166 -0.64 -21.40 17.47
N MET A 167 -1.28 -21.34 16.30
CA MET A 167 -2.41 -22.22 15.98
C MET A 167 -1.98 -23.60 15.51
N VAL A 168 -0.73 -23.75 15.07
CA VAL A 168 -0.18 -25.05 14.69
C VAL A 168 0.18 -25.80 15.98
N PRO A 169 -0.49 -26.94 16.28
CA PRO A 169 -0.16 -27.71 17.47
C PRO A 169 1.28 -28.20 17.37
N GLY A 170 1.99 -28.20 18.50
CA GLY A 170 3.38 -28.68 18.54
C GLY A 170 3.48 -30.16 18.12
N ASP A 171 4.67 -30.64 17.77
CA ASP A 171 4.86 -32.03 17.31
C ASP A 171 4.33 -33.08 18.29
N ARG A 172 4.41 -32.79 19.59
CA ARG A 172 3.86 -33.64 20.65
C ARG A 172 2.34 -33.64 20.63
N GLU A 173 1.70 -32.49 20.48
CA GLU A 173 0.25 -32.35 20.38
C GLU A 173 -0.28 -32.97 19.08
N ARG A 174 0.43 -32.80 17.95
CA ARG A 174 0.14 -33.48 16.69
C ARG A 174 0.19 -34.99 16.82
N LYS A 175 1.17 -35.55 17.53
CA LYS A 175 1.24 -37.00 17.81
C LYS A 175 0.04 -37.47 18.65
N VAL A 176 -0.37 -36.70 19.65
CA VAL A 176 -1.55 -37.00 20.48
C VAL A 176 -2.84 -36.91 19.67
N LEU A 177 -3.05 -35.85 18.91
CA LEU A 177 -4.19 -35.66 18.01
C LEU A 177 -4.27 -36.79 16.97
N LYS A 178 -3.14 -37.15 16.35
CA LYS A 178 -3.07 -38.24 15.37
C LYS A 178 -3.39 -39.60 16.01
N LYS A 179 -2.94 -39.84 17.25
CA LYS A 179 -3.29 -41.05 18.01
C LYS A 179 -4.77 -41.08 18.40
N GLY A 180 -5.33 -39.94 18.83
CA GLY A 180 -6.75 -39.78 19.13
C GLY A 180 -7.64 -40.05 17.92
N LEU A 181 -7.37 -39.37 16.81
CA LEU A 181 -8.06 -39.60 15.53
C LEU A 181 -7.96 -41.07 15.09
N ARG A 182 -6.77 -41.68 15.17
CA ARG A 182 -6.57 -43.08 14.78
C ARG A 182 -7.33 -44.08 15.67
N ASN A 183 -7.62 -43.73 16.91
CA ASN A 183 -8.43 -44.54 17.81
C ASN A 183 -9.94 -44.33 17.62
N GLU A 184 -10.35 -43.21 17.02
CA GLU A 184 -11.74 -42.89 16.69
C GLU A 184 -12.18 -43.44 15.32
N VAL A 185 -11.23 -43.80 14.45
CA VAL A 185 -11.58 -44.43 13.17
C VAL A 185 -11.85 -45.92 13.37
N ASP A 186 -13.07 -46.34 13.05
CA ASP A 186 -13.48 -47.73 13.06
C ASP A 186 -12.69 -48.53 12.00
N PRO A 187 -11.89 -49.54 12.39
CA PRO A 187 -11.07 -50.33 11.47
C PRO A 187 -11.89 -51.00 10.37
N ALA A 188 -13.15 -51.35 10.66
CA ALA A 188 -14.04 -52.01 9.71
C ALA A 188 -14.50 -51.06 8.58
N VAL A 189 -14.65 -49.76 8.88
CA VAL A 189 -15.04 -48.74 7.90
C VAL A 189 -13.87 -48.43 6.96
N ILE A 190 -12.65 -48.31 7.50
CA ILE A 190 -11.44 -48.12 6.69
C ILE A 190 -11.21 -49.31 5.76
N ALA A 191 -11.35 -50.55 6.26
CA ALA A 191 -11.16 -51.75 5.44
C ALA A 191 -12.13 -51.79 4.26
N LYS A 192 -13.40 -51.39 4.49
CA LYS A 192 -14.44 -51.30 3.46
C LYS A 192 -14.17 -50.22 2.43
N GLU A 193 -13.64 -49.07 2.86
CA GLU A 193 -13.26 -47.97 1.94
C GLU A 193 -12.01 -48.31 1.13
N ILE A 194 -11.04 -49.01 1.71
CA ILE A 194 -9.85 -49.53 1.01
C ILE A 194 -10.26 -50.59 -0.03
N GLU A 195 -11.16 -51.52 0.31
CA GLU A 195 -11.75 -52.47 -0.64
C GLU A 195 -12.55 -51.78 -1.75
N ALA A 196 -13.19 -50.65 -1.46
CA ALA A 196 -13.88 -49.81 -2.44
C ALA A 196 -12.93 -48.95 -3.32
N GLY A 197 -11.61 -49.13 -3.19
CA GLY A 197 -10.60 -48.52 -4.06
C GLY A 197 -9.91 -47.26 -3.48
N LEU A 198 -10.09 -46.95 -2.19
CA LEU A 198 -9.40 -45.84 -1.55
C LEU A 198 -7.91 -46.18 -1.35
N LYS A 199 -7.01 -45.63 -2.18
CA LYS A 199 -5.56 -45.77 -2.00
C LYS A 199 -5.11 -45.07 -0.70
N ALA A 200 -4.19 -45.70 0.03
CA ALA A 200 -3.79 -45.39 1.41
C ALA A 200 -3.09 -44.04 1.65
N ASP A 201 -3.00 -43.15 0.67
CA ASP A 201 -2.40 -41.82 0.83
C ASP A 201 -3.42 -40.71 0.50
N ILE A 202 -4.27 -40.41 1.49
CA ILE A 202 -5.21 -39.28 1.45
C ILE A 202 -4.46 -37.93 1.27
N ALA A 203 -3.18 -37.87 1.65
CA ALA A 203 -2.33 -36.70 1.47
C ALA A 203 -1.91 -36.48 0.01
N THR A 204 -1.75 -37.54 -0.78
CA THR A 204 -1.26 -37.45 -2.17
C THR A 204 -2.42 -37.33 -3.16
N ALA A 205 -3.58 -37.96 -2.89
CA ALA A 205 -4.76 -37.87 -3.75
C ALA A 205 -5.38 -36.45 -3.80
N TYR A 206 -5.32 -35.69 -2.69
CA TYR A 206 -5.77 -34.29 -2.67
C TYR A 206 -4.80 -33.30 -3.33
N LEU A 207 -3.54 -33.72 -3.56
CA LEU A 207 -2.54 -32.92 -4.27
C LEU A 207 -2.54 -33.23 -5.76
N ASP A 208 -2.79 -34.49 -6.16
CA ASP A 208 -2.82 -34.89 -7.57
C ASP A 208 -4.12 -34.46 -8.30
N GLU A 209 -5.28 -34.39 -7.62
CA GLU A 209 -6.50 -33.82 -8.22
C GLU A 209 -6.42 -32.30 -8.47
N TYR A 210 -5.44 -31.61 -7.88
CA TYR A 210 -5.17 -30.20 -8.13
C TYR A 210 -4.19 -29.96 -9.28
N ASP A 211 -3.39 -30.96 -9.67
CA ASP A 211 -2.42 -30.87 -10.76
C ASP A 211 -2.96 -31.40 -12.10
N ASP A 212 -3.96 -32.30 -12.10
CA ASP A 212 -4.46 -32.92 -13.33
C ASP A 212 -5.53 -32.09 -14.10
N MET A 213 -5.99 -30.98 -13.53
CA MET A 213 -6.83 -29.99 -14.24
C MET A 213 -6.02 -29.01 -15.11
N SER A 214 -4.68 -29.14 -15.13
CA SER A 214 -3.79 -28.21 -15.84
C SER A 214 -3.20 -28.76 -17.15
N ARG A 215 -3.49 -30.00 -17.53
CA ARG A 215 -3.04 -30.60 -18.80
C ARG A 215 -4.20 -30.86 -19.75
N GLY A 216 -4.86 -29.78 -20.17
CA GLY A 216 -5.92 -29.85 -21.17
C GLY A 216 -6.25 -28.49 -21.79
N SER A 217 -5.63 -28.20 -22.94
CA SER A 217 -6.04 -27.17 -23.91
C SER A 217 -5.83 -25.68 -23.52
N LYS A 218 -4.82 -25.05 -24.15
CA LYS A 218 -4.77 -23.62 -24.52
C LYS A 218 -5.28 -22.59 -23.49
N ARG A 219 -4.88 -22.65 -22.21
CA ARG A 219 -5.08 -21.56 -21.23
C ARG A 219 -3.77 -21.20 -20.53
N ALA A 220 -3.49 -19.90 -20.41
CA ALA A 220 -2.32 -19.39 -19.70
C ALA A 220 -2.34 -19.85 -18.22
N PRO A 221 -1.19 -20.25 -17.64
CA PRO A 221 -1.14 -20.63 -16.22
C PRO A 221 -1.54 -19.44 -15.33
N PRO A 222 -2.13 -19.69 -14.16
CA PRO A 222 -2.43 -18.63 -13.20
C PRO A 222 -1.13 -17.98 -12.71
N PRO A 223 -1.04 -16.65 -12.62
CA PRO A 223 0.15 -16.01 -12.07
C PRO A 223 0.24 -16.34 -10.58
N ALA A 224 1.46 -16.34 -10.04
CA ALA A 224 1.70 -16.60 -8.62
C ALA A 224 0.85 -15.67 -7.74
N PRO A 225 0.13 -16.18 -6.72
CA PRO A 225 -0.75 -15.36 -5.91
C PRO A 225 0.02 -14.27 -5.18
N LEU A 226 -0.36 -13.01 -5.40
CA LEU A 226 0.28 -11.87 -4.75
C LEU A 226 -0.29 -11.64 -3.34
N GLU A 227 0.58 -11.46 -2.36
CA GLU A 227 0.15 -11.15 -0.99
C GLU A 227 -0.33 -9.70 -0.86
N PHE A 228 -1.24 -9.47 0.08
CA PHE A 228 -1.81 -8.16 0.39
C PHE A 228 -1.29 -7.63 1.72
N GLU A 229 -1.05 -6.34 1.81
CA GLU A 229 -0.72 -5.69 3.08
C GLU A 229 -1.74 -4.62 3.44
N ASN A 230 -2.23 -4.64 4.69
CA ASN A 230 -3.29 -3.75 5.17
C ASN A 230 -3.01 -3.10 6.54
N GLY A 231 -1.87 -3.38 7.18
CA GLY A 231 -1.55 -2.77 8.48
C GLY A 231 -0.73 -1.50 8.39
N GLY A 232 0.05 -1.25 9.44
CA GLY A 232 0.84 -0.04 9.62
C GLY A 232 0.63 0.56 11.01
N VAL A 233 1.11 1.80 11.17
CA VAL A 233 1.02 2.59 12.38
C VAL A 233 -0.27 3.39 12.39
N MET A 234 -1.09 3.13 13.40
CA MET A 234 -2.34 3.86 13.65
C MET A 234 -2.11 4.97 14.69
N VAL A 235 -2.55 6.18 14.34
CA VAL A 235 -2.53 7.35 15.21
C VAL A 235 -3.84 7.47 15.95
N TYR A 236 -3.81 7.34 17.27
CA TYR A 236 -4.96 7.52 18.16
C TYR A 236 -4.90 8.86 18.90
N ARG A 237 -6.08 9.43 19.13
CA ARG A 237 -6.31 10.71 19.81
C ARG A 237 -7.28 10.51 20.97
N PRO A 238 -6.87 9.88 22.09
CA PRO A 238 -7.78 9.56 23.19
C PRO A 238 -8.30 10.81 23.92
N LEU A 239 -7.54 11.91 23.90
CA LEU A 239 -7.88 13.14 24.65
C LEU A 239 -8.80 14.10 23.89
N LEU A 240 -9.29 13.70 22.71
CA LEU A 240 -10.00 14.57 21.77
C LEU A 240 -11.32 15.16 22.30
N GLY A 241 -11.92 14.51 23.30
CA GLY A 241 -13.14 14.95 23.98
C GLY A 241 -12.92 15.71 25.29
N PHE A 242 -11.66 16.01 25.65
CA PHE A 242 -11.33 16.69 26.90
C PHE A 242 -10.79 18.09 26.63
N SER A 243 -11.22 19.07 27.42
CA SER A 243 -10.73 20.46 27.32
C SER A 243 -9.29 20.58 27.81
N LYS A 244 -8.55 21.59 27.32
CA LYS A 244 -7.20 21.87 27.80
C LYS A 244 -7.17 22.11 29.32
N ASP A 245 -8.14 22.86 29.85
CA ASP A 245 -8.23 23.17 31.28
C ASP A 245 -8.38 21.91 32.14
N ARG A 246 -9.19 20.93 31.69
CA ARG A 246 -9.32 19.65 32.39
C ARG A 246 -8.02 18.86 32.40
N LEU A 247 -7.25 18.91 31.31
CA LEU A 247 -5.95 18.25 31.22
C LEU A 247 -4.91 18.93 32.12
N ILE A 248 -4.91 20.26 32.20
CA ILE A 248 -4.05 21.03 33.11
C ILE A 248 -4.42 20.70 34.56
N ALA A 249 -5.71 20.73 34.92
CA ALA A 249 -6.18 20.37 36.25
C ALA A 249 -5.73 18.96 36.66
N THR A 250 -5.74 18.01 35.71
CA THR A 250 -5.23 16.64 35.95
C THR A 250 -3.72 16.63 36.23
N CYS A 251 -2.94 17.44 35.50
CA CYS A 251 -1.50 17.57 35.77
C CYS A 251 -1.24 18.19 37.14
N LEU A 252 -1.95 19.27 37.49
CA LEU A 252 -1.79 19.97 38.77
C LEU A 252 -2.13 19.07 39.95
N GLU A 253 -3.28 18.38 39.91
CA GLU A 253 -3.72 17.46 40.96
C GLU A 253 -2.71 16.34 41.22
N ASN A 254 -2.00 15.89 40.19
CA ASN A 254 -1.05 14.78 40.27
C ASN A 254 0.41 15.25 40.33
N ASN A 255 0.65 16.55 40.57
CA ASN A 255 1.99 17.17 40.64
C ASN A 255 2.87 16.86 39.41
N ILE A 256 2.26 16.81 38.23
CA ILE A 256 2.95 16.54 36.96
C ILE A 256 3.37 17.87 36.33
N PRO A 257 4.69 18.09 36.08
CA PRO A 257 5.13 19.28 35.38
C PRO A 257 4.60 19.26 33.94
N TRP A 258 4.23 20.43 33.44
CA TRP A 258 3.83 20.64 32.05
C TRP A 258 4.57 21.85 31.50
N PHE A 259 4.74 21.85 30.18
CA PHE A 259 5.56 22.83 29.46
C PHE A 259 4.68 23.52 28.42
N GLU A 260 4.87 24.81 28.23
CA GLU A 260 4.17 25.60 27.22
C GLU A 260 5.16 26.41 26.40
N ASP A 261 5.04 26.27 25.08
CA ASP A 261 5.88 27.00 24.14
C ASP A 261 5.48 28.48 24.11
N HIS A 262 6.45 29.38 24.29
CA HIS A 262 6.24 30.83 24.26
C HIS A 262 5.71 31.33 22.91
N THR A 263 6.05 30.65 21.81
CA THR A 263 5.56 30.97 20.45
C THR A 263 4.06 30.74 20.29
N ASN A 264 3.42 29.98 21.18
CA ASN A 264 1.96 29.85 21.20
C ASN A 264 1.24 31.16 21.55
N SER A 265 1.97 32.15 22.08
CA SER A 265 1.43 33.47 22.42
C SER A 265 1.44 34.44 21.23
N ASP A 266 2.17 34.11 20.16
CA ASP A 266 2.24 34.96 18.97
C ASP A 266 1.00 34.77 18.08
N ARG A 267 0.26 35.87 17.88
CA ARG A 267 -1.02 35.91 17.18
C ARG A 267 -0.89 35.89 15.65
N THR A 268 0.22 36.38 15.11
CA THR A 268 0.42 36.50 13.64
C THR A 268 1.07 35.26 13.05
N LEU A 269 1.72 34.44 13.90
CA LEU A 269 2.50 33.29 13.47
C LEU A 269 1.65 32.21 12.78
N THR A 270 0.45 31.92 13.30
CA THR A 270 -0.45 30.92 12.67
C THR A 270 -1.91 31.33 12.76
N MET A 271 -2.71 30.92 11.76
CA MET A 271 -4.18 31.06 11.80
C MET A 271 -4.79 30.38 13.03
N ARG A 272 -4.16 29.30 13.51
CA ARG A 272 -4.57 28.59 14.73
C ARG A 272 -4.38 29.46 15.97
N ASN A 273 -3.24 30.12 16.11
CA ASN A 273 -2.99 31.06 17.22
C ASN A 273 -3.95 32.24 17.17
N ALA A 274 -4.25 32.77 15.97
CA ALA A 274 -5.25 33.82 15.81
C ALA A 274 -6.65 33.37 16.29
N VAL A 275 -7.11 32.18 15.88
CA VAL A 275 -8.40 31.61 16.36
C VAL A 275 -8.40 31.41 17.87
N ARG A 276 -7.29 30.92 18.44
CA ARG A 276 -7.14 30.73 19.89
C ARG A 276 -7.20 32.06 20.64
N TYR A 277 -6.53 33.09 20.13
CA TYR A 277 -6.56 34.45 20.68
C TYR A 277 -7.97 35.04 20.63
N MET A 278 -8.67 34.91 19.49
CA MET A 278 -10.05 35.38 19.33
C MET A 278 -11.00 34.74 20.34
N HIS A 279 -10.91 33.43 20.53
CA HIS A 279 -11.76 32.70 21.47
C HIS A 279 -11.49 33.09 22.93
N LYS A 280 -10.22 33.35 23.29
CA LYS A 280 -9.85 33.71 24.67
C LYS A 280 -10.18 35.16 25.02
N ASN A 281 -9.92 36.10 24.12
CA ASN A 281 -9.97 37.54 24.42
C ASN A 281 -11.25 38.23 23.95
N HIS A 282 -12.02 37.60 23.07
CA HIS A 282 -13.26 38.17 22.53
C HIS A 282 -14.45 37.23 22.70
N ARG A 283 -15.61 37.81 23.01
CA ARG A 283 -16.87 37.06 23.06
C ARG A 283 -17.45 36.94 21.66
N LEU A 284 -17.18 35.81 21.00
CA LEU A 284 -17.73 35.52 19.68
C LEU A 284 -19.26 35.28 19.74
N PRO A 285 -19.99 35.54 18.64
CA PRO A 285 -21.40 35.18 18.52
C PRO A 285 -21.65 33.70 18.85
N ALA A 286 -22.82 33.36 19.39
CA ALA A 286 -23.14 32.02 19.87
C ALA A 286 -22.88 30.89 18.85
N ALA A 287 -23.06 31.17 17.55
CA ALA A 287 -22.80 30.22 16.47
C ALA A 287 -21.31 29.87 16.29
N LEU A 288 -20.41 30.80 16.63
CA LEU A 288 -18.95 30.65 16.49
C LEU A 288 -18.28 30.24 17.80
N GLN A 289 -19.03 30.08 18.89
CA GLN A 289 -18.51 29.60 20.15
C GLN A 289 -18.19 28.10 20.11
N LYS A 290 -17.28 27.67 20.98
CA LYS A 290 -16.77 26.29 21.06
C LYS A 290 -17.87 25.21 21.05
N PRO A 291 -18.95 25.27 21.86
CA PRO A 291 -19.98 24.23 21.86
C PRO A 291 -20.71 24.08 20.52
N SER A 292 -21.00 25.20 19.85
CA SER A 292 -21.71 25.23 18.56
C SER A 292 -20.88 24.64 17.44
N ILE A 293 -19.59 24.99 17.39
CA ILE A 293 -18.65 24.48 16.39
C ILE A 293 -18.37 22.98 16.57
N LEU A 294 -18.24 22.50 17.81
CA LEU A 294 -18.09 21.07 18.08
C LEU A 294 -19.35 20.28 17.71
N ARG A 295 -20.54 20.80 18.02
CA ARG A 295 -21.81 20.21 17.59
C ARG A 295 -21.96 20.18 16.07
N LEU A 296 -21.48 21.21 15.37
CA LEU A 296 -21.41 21.21 13.91
C LEU A 296 -20.52 20.07 13.39
N ALA A 297 -19.33 19.88 13.97
CA ALA A 297 -18.42 18.81 13.59
C ALA A 297 -19.01 17.42 13.84
N GLU A 298 -19.72 17.22 14.96
CA GLU A 298 -20.48 16.00 15.24
C GLU A 298 -21.58 15.72 14.22
N ARG A 299 -22.40 16.72 13.87
CA ARG A 299 -23.43 16.58 12.82
C ARG A 299 -22.81 16.23 11.47
N CYS A 300 -21.69 16.85 11.13
CA CYS A 300 -20.93 16.54 9.91
C CYS A 300 -20.40 15.10 9.92
N ARG A 301 -19.81 14.63 11.04
CA ARG A 301 -19.35 13.24 11.21
C ARG A 301 -20.50 12.25 11.08
N ALA A 302 -21.62 12.48 11.75
CA ALA A 302 -22.80 11.62 11.67
C ALA A 302 -23.35 11.54 10.24
N ARG A 303 -23.41 12.67 9.51
CA ARG A 303 -23.83 12.69 8.11
C ARG A 303 -22.89 11.90 7.21
N VAL A 304 -21.58 12.03 7.39
CA VAL A 304 -20.59 11.26 6.61
C VAL A 304 -20.67 9.78 6.92
N ALA A 305 -20.75 9.41 8.20
CA ALA A 305 -20.91 8.02 8.62
C ALA A 305 -22.19 7.39 8.05
N SER A 306 -23.31 8.12 8.04
CA SER A 306 -24.56 7.66 7.42
C SER A 306 -24.40 7.43 5.90
N ALA A 307 -23.72 8.35 5.20
CA ALA A 307 -23.48 8.22 3.76
C ALA A 307 -22.52 7.05 3.43
N GLU A 308 -21.48 6.85 4.24
CA GLU A 308 -20.56 5.71 4.10
C GLU A 308 -21.25 4.38 4.41
N ALA A 309 -22.11 4.32 5.43
CA ALA A 309 -22.90 3.15 5.77
C ALA A 309 -23.91 2.80 4.66
N GLU A 310 -24.57 3.80 4.07
CA GLU A 310 -25.46 3.59 2.93
C GLU A 310 -24.70 3.10 1.70
N ALA A 311 -23.54 3.70 1.39
CA ALA A 311 -22.66 3.21 0.33
C ALA A 311 -22.23 1.76 0.56
N GLY A 312 -21.93 1.38 1.80
CA GLY A 312 -21.65 -0.01 2.20
C GLY A 312 -22.78 -0.97 1.85
N ARG A 313 -24.05 -0.61 2.13
CA ARG A 313 -25.21 -1.45 1.75
C ARG A 313 -25.37 -1.63 0.24
N PHE A 314 -24.94 -0.65 -0.56
CA PHE A 314 -24.93 -0.78 -2.02
C PHE A 314 -23.76 -1.64 -2.51
N LEU A 315 -22.63 -1.63 -1.80
CA LEU A 315 -21.50 -2.52 -2.08
C LEU A 315 -21.86 -3.99 -1.87
N ASP A 316 -22.75 -4.33 -0.94
CA ASP A 316 -23.26 -5.70 -0.79
C ASP A 316 -23.97 -6.23 -2.05
N ARG A 317 -24.45 -5.32 -2.92
CA ARG A 317 -25.11 -5.65 -4.19
C ARG A 317 -24.16 -5.63 -5.39
N LEU A 318 -22.92 -5.19 -5.19
CA LEU A 318 -21.86 -5.22 -6.19
C LEU A 318 -21.37 -6.66 -6.34
N VAL A 319 -21.29 -7.16 -7.57
CA VAL A 319 -20.72 -8.48 -7.85
C VAL A 319 -19.34 -8.29 -8.44
N ILE A 320 -18.30 -8.64 -7.68
CA ILE A 320 -16.92 -8.73 -8.18
C ILE A 320 -16.74 -10.13 -8.76
N HIS A 321 -16.50 -10.22 -10.07
CA HIS A 321 -16.27 -11.49 -10.77
C HIS A 321 -14.83 -11.94 -10.64
N GLU A 322 -13.89 -11.04 -10.92
CA GLU A 322 -12.45 -11.32 -10.89
C GLU A 322 -11.69 -10.11 -10.36
N PHE A 323 -10.67 -10.36 -9.55
CA PHE A 323 -9.71 -9.35 -9.10
C PHE A 323 -8.30 -9.94 -9.19
N TRP A 324 -7.48 -9.39 -10.08
CA TRP A 324 -6.10 -9.81 -10.31
C TRP A 324 -5.15 -8.76 -9.75
N PRO A 325 -4.56 -8.97 -8.57
CA PRO A 325 -3.68 -7.98 -7.96
C PRO A 325 -2.35 -7.85 -8.70
N ASN A 326 -1.88 -8.92 -9.34
CA ASN A 326 -0.64 -8.95 -10.14
C ASN A 326 -0.62 -7.91 -11.27
N THR A 327 -1.80 -7.57 -11.80
CA THR A 327 -1.95 -6.58 -12.88
C THR A 327 -2.76 -5.35 -12.43
N GLY A 328 -3.38 -5.42 -11.25
CA GLY A 328 -4.32 -4.41 -10.77
C GLY A 328 -5.54 -4.31 -11.69
N THR A 329 -6.17 -5.44 -11.99
CA THR A 329 -7.40 -5.47 -12.81
C THR A 329 -8.58 -6.02 -12.02
N LEU A 330 -9.74 -5.41 -12.19
CA LEU A 330 -10.97 -5.73 -11.47
C LEU A 330 -12.13 -5.81 -12.48
N VAL A 331 -12.84 -6.94 -12.50
CA VAL A 331 -14.07 -7.10 -13.27
C VAL A 331 -15.25 -7.10 -12.31
N ALA A 332 -16.10 -6.09 -12.40
CA ALA A 332 -17.25 -5.94 -11.50
C ALA A 332 -18.54 -5.60 -12.25
N THR A 333 -19.66 -6.09 -11.73
CA THR A 333 -21.01 -5.73 -12.17
C THR A 333 -21.63 -4.76 -11.17
N LEU A 334 -21.96 -3.56 -11.65
CA LEU A 334 -22.45 -2.46 -10.81
C LEU A 334 -23.92 -2.65 -10.40
N PRO A 335 -24.29 -2.23 -9.17
CA PRO A 335 -25.65 -2.31 -8.68
C PRO A 335 -26.58 -1.27 -9.33
N ARG A 336 -27.88 -1.55 -9.36
CA ARG A 336 -28.91 -0.57 -9.78
C ARG A 336 -29.36 0.28 -8.59
N PHE A 337 -29.44 1.60 -8.78
CA PHE A 337 -30.08 2.50 -7.83
C PHE A 337 -31.60 2.46 -8.02
N HIS A 338 -32.31 1.96 -7.01
CA HIS A 338 -33.77 2.00 -6.95
C HIS A 338 -34.17 3.06 -5.94
N PHE A 339 -34.95 4.05 -6.37
CA PHE A 339 -35.51 5.03 -5.46
C PHE A 339 -36.59 4.35 -4.61
N PRO A 340 -36.60 4.52 -3.28
CA PRO A 340 -37.68 4.03 -2.43
C PRO A 340 -39.03 4.55 -2.95
N SER A 341 -40.03 3.67 -3.01
CA SER A 341 -41.40 4.08 -3.33
C SER A 341 -41.91 4.94 -2.17
N VAL A 342 -42.07 6.24 -2.40
CA VAL A 342 -42.58 7.20 -1.40
C VAL A 342 -44.08 7.42 -1.60
N PRO A 343 -44.85 7.75 -0.54
CA PRO A 343 -46.28 8.06 -0.65
C PRO A 343 -46.55 9.15 -1.71
N ARG A 344 -47.63 8.96 -2.49
CA ARG A 344 -47.94 9.72 -3.72
C ARG A 344 -47.96 11.25 -3.55
N LEU A 345 -48.22 11.77 -2.36
CA LEU A 345 -48.26 13.22 -2.11
C LEU A 345 -46.86 13.87 -1.99
N SER A 346 -45.81 13.13 -1.62
CA SER A 346 -44.42 13.66 -1.55
C SER A 346 -43.56 13.32 -2.77
N SER A 347 -44.04 12.43 -3.65
CA SER A 347 -43.34 12.02 -4.88
C SER A 347 -43.41 13.06 -6.00
N ALA A 348 -44.38 13.98 -5.93
CA ALA A 348 -44.72 14.89 -7.02
C ALA A 348 -43.89 16.19 -7.06
N SER A 349 -43.18 16.59 -5.99
CA SER A 349 -42.41 17.83 -6.02
C SER A 349 -41.07 17.64 -6.75
N PRO A 350 -40.83 18.35 -7.88
CA PRO A 350 -39.54 18.33 -8.60
C PRO A 350 -38.31 18.57 -7.70
N PRO A 351 -38.30 19.52 -6.74
CA PRO A 351 -37.12 19.78 -5.93
C PRO A 351 -36.78 18.65 -4.94
N ALA A 352 -37.78 17.88 -4.47
CA ALA A 352 -37.51 16.73 -3.63
C ALA A 352 -36.88 15.57 -4.42
N ARG A 353 -37.30 15.39 -5.68
CA ARG A 353 -36.69 14.42 -6.60
C ARG A 353 -35.24 14.78 -6.90
N GLU A 354 -34.95 16.04 -7.18
CA GLU A 354 -33.59 16.53 -7.41
C GLU A 354 -32.68 16.31 -6.20
N ARG A 355 -33.15 16.62 -4.99
CA ARG A 355 -32.40 16.35 -3.75
C ARG A 355 -32.09 14.87 -3.56
N ARG A 356 -33.04 13.98 -3.87
CA ARG A 356 -32.81 12.51 -3.83
C ARG A 356 -31.77 12.08 -4.87
N ILE A 357 -31.86 12.59 -6.09
CA ILE A 357 -30.87 12.28 -7.14
C ILE A 357 -29.48 12.76 -6.71
N ALA A 358 -29.34 13.99 -6.22
CA ALA A 358 -28.07 14.52 -5.72
C ALA A 358 -27.49 13.67 -4.57
N HIS A 359 -28.33 13.21 -3.64
CA HIS A 359 -27.93 12.29 -2.58
C HIS A 359 -27.41 10.97 -3.14
N TYR A 360 -28.16 10.28 -4.00
CA TYR A 360 -27.71 9.00 -4.57
C TYR A 360 -26.50 9.13 -5.49
N ARG A 361 -26.35 10.25 -6.20
CA ARG A 361 -25.12 10.55 -6.96
C ARG A 361 -23.90 10.63 -6.05
N HIS A 362 -24.07 11.22 -4.87
CA HIS A 362 -23.02 11.29 -3.86
C HIS A 362 -22.66 9.90 -3.29
N ILE A 363 -23.67 9.06 -3.02
CA ILE A 363 -23.48 7.66 -2.60
C ILE A 363 -22.78 6.84 -3.70
N ALA A 364 -23.19 7.00 -4.96
CA ALA A 364 -22.54 6.38 -6.11
C ALA A 364 -21.06 6.79 -6.22
N ALA A 365 -20.75 8.07 -6.04
CA ALA A 365 -19.38 8.56 -6.07
C ALA A 365 -18.53 7.97 -4.93
N LEU A 366 -19.10 7.77 -3.73
CA LEU A 366 -18.43 7.07 -2.63
C LEU A 366 -18.11 5.61 -2.96
N LEU A 367 -19.05 4.91 -3.58
CA LEU A 367 -18.88 3.54 -4.04
C LEU A 367 -17.76 3.45 -5.08
N LEU A 368 -17.76 4.33 -6.08
CA LEU A 368 -16.72 4.37 -7.11
C LEU A 368 -15.35 4.68 -6.54
N ARG A 369 -15.26 5.59 -5.56
CA ARG A 369 -14.00 5.90 -4.88
C ARG A 369 -13.39 4.66 -4.20
N ARG A 370 -14.22 3.81 -3.58
CA ARG A 370 -13.74 2.55 -2.98
C ARG A 370 -13.26 1.56 -4.06
N LEU A 371 -13.98 1.43 -5.18
CA LEU A 371 -13.55 0.56 -6.29
C LEU A 371 -12.24 1.02 -6.94
N ILE A 372 -12.10 2.33 -7.17
CA ILE A 372 -10.86 2.93 -7.67
C ILE A 372 -9.72 2.63 -6.71
N SER A 373 -9.93 2.77 -5.40
CA SER A 373 -8.91 2.50 -4.39
C SER A 373 -8.42 1.05 -4.34
N MET A 374 -9.23 0.08 -4.80
CA MET A 374 -8.82 -1.33 -4.90
C MET A 374 -7.90 -1.60 -6.10
N VAL A 375 -8.07 -0.84 -7.18
CA VAL A 375 -7.30 -0.99 -8.43
C VAL A 375 -6.02 -0.15 -8.39
N THR A 376 -6.11 1.00 -7.73
CA THR A 376 -5.08 2.01 -7.62
C THR A 376 -5.21 2.67 -6.25
N PRO A 377 -4.44 2.22 -5.24
CA PRO A 377 -4.43 2.84 -3.92
C PRO A 377 -3.55 4.11 -3.93
N GLU A 378 -4.02 5.12 -4.67
CA GLU A 378 -3.38 6.45 -4.73
C GLU A 378 -3.41 7.17 -3.38
N ARG A 379 -2.45 8.08 -3.17
CA ARG A 379 -2.29 8.86 -1.92
C ARG A 379 -3.53 9.73 -1.65
N GLU A 380 -4.05 10.38 -2.69
CA GLU A 380 -5.21 11.23 -2.61
C GLU A 380 -6.19 10.90 -3.74
N LEU A 381 -7.32 10.29 -3.38
CA LEU A 381 -8.40 10.07 -4.32
C LEU A 381 -9.18 11.38 -4.51
N SER A 382 -9.54 11.65 -5.77
CA SER A 382 -10.35 12.79 -6.18
C SER A 382 -11.58 13.02 -5.30
N GLN A 383 -11.94 14.31 -5.15
CA GLN A 383 -13.15 14.68 -4.45
C GLN A 383 -14.36 14.05 -5.16
N PRO A 384 -15.39 13.55 -4.43
CA PRO A 384 -16.53 12.90 -5.07
C PRO A 384 -17.32 13.76 -6.06
N SER A 385 -17.14 15.09 -6.02
CA SER A 385 -17.63 16.04 -7.04
C SER A 385 -16.99 15.79 -8.42
N GLN A 386 -15.69 15.48 -8.48
CA GLN A 386 -14.95 15.21 -9.72
C GLN A 386 -15.39 13.91 -10.39
N LEU A 387 -15.98 12.98 -9.63
CA LEU A 387 -16.53 11.72 -10.15
C LEU A 387 -17.92 11.87 -10.81
N SER A 388 -18.48 13.08 -10.86
CA SER A 388 -19.85 13.33 -11.34
C SER A 388 -20.10 12.80 -12.77
N HIS A 389 -19.13 12.99 -13.68
CA HIS A 389 -19.24 12.48 -15.05
C HIS A 389 -19.26 10.94 -15.08
N LEU A 390 -18.33 10.30 -14.35
CA LEU A 390 -18.26 8.85 -14.24
C LEU A 390 -19.55 8.27 -13.62
N VAL A 391 -20.11 8.92 -12.58
CA VAL A 391 -21.39 8.52 -11.99
C VAL A 391 -22.51 8.59 -13.02
N SER A 392 -22.60 9.65 -13.82
CA SER A 392 -23.62 9.77 -14.87
C SER A 392 -23.48 8.68 -15.96
N MET A 393 -22.25 8.27 -16.27
CA MET A 393 -21.96 7.22 -17.24
C MET A 393 -22.32 5.82 -16.71
N LEU A 394 -21.86 5.51 -15.49
CA LEU A 394 -22.00 4.18 -14.89
C LEU A 394 -23.40 3.94 -14.30
N PHE A 395 -24.09 5.00 -13.88
CA PHE A 395 -25.43 4.93 -13.29
C PHE A 395 -26.42 5.85 -14.02
N PRO A 396 -26.91 5.45 -15.20
CA PRO A 396 -27.80 6.27 -16.02
C PRO A 396 -29.08 6.72 -15.30
N SER A 397 -29.61 5.93 -14.36
CA SER A 397 -30.81 6.27 -13.58
C SER A 397 -30.65 7.50 -12.67
N LEU A 398 -29.43 7.98 -12.48
CA LEU A 398 -29.09 9.16 -11.67
C LEU A 398 -28.78 10.40 -12.51
N SER A 399 -28.99 10.35 -13.83
CA SER A 399 -28.77 11.46 -14.77
C SER A 399 -29.99 11.68 -15.65
N SER A 400 -30.29 12.93 -16.00
CA SER A 400 -31.33 13.28 -16.99
C SER A 400 -30.88 12.96 -18.41
N SER A 401 -29.63 13.26 -18.74
CA SER A 401 -28.99 12.94 -20.01
C SER A 401 -27.69 12.17 -19.74
N PRO A 402 -27.72 10.82 -19.78
CA PRO A 402 -26.55 10.01 -19.44
C PRO A 402 -25.63 9.83 -20.66
N PRO A 403 -24.31 10.10 -20.54
CA PRO A 403 -23.35 9.98 -21.65
C PRO A 403 -23.25 8.54 -22.17
N PRO A 404 -22.70 8.34 -23.39
CA PRO A 404 -22.51 7.00 -23.95
C PRO A 404 -21.50 6.20 -23.12
N ALA A 405 -21.70 4.88 -23.03
CA ALA A 405 -20.79 3.97 -22.35
C ALA A 405 -19.55 3.72 -23.22
N LYS A 406 -18.56 4.61 -23.11
CA LYS A 406 -17.25 4.52 -23.78
C LYS A 406 -16.14 4.34 -22.73
N PRO A 407 -14.97 3.81 -23.12
CA PRO A 407 -13.82 3.74 -22.22
C PRO A 407 -13.47 5.12 -21.66
N TYR A 408 -13.26 5.21 -20.35
CA TYR A 408 -13.03 6.47 -19.65
C TYR A 408 -11.94 6.32 -18.59
N VAL A 409 -11.05 7.31 -18.50
CA VAL A 409 -9.93 7.32 -17.56
C VAL A 409 -10.17 8.38 -16.49
N ILE A 410 -10.04 8.00 -15.21
CA ILE A 410 -10.08 8.92 -14.07
C ILE A 410 -9.32 8.33 -12.89
N CYS A 411 -8.63 9.18 -12.11
CA CYS A 411 -7.78 8.74 -10.99
C CYS A 411 -6.84 7.59 -11.38
N SER A 412 -6.24 7.69 -12.58
CA SER A 412 -5.36 6.67 -13.16
C SER A 412 -5.97 5.27 -13.28
N VAL A 413 -7.30 5.17 -13.34
CA VAL A 413 -8.04 3.93 -13.61
C VAL A 413 -8.81 4.08 -14.92
N LEU A 414 -8.62 3.13 -15.82
CA LEU A 414 -9.36 2.97 -17.05
C LEU A 414 -10.59 2.08 -16.80
N PHE A 415 -11.77 2.64 -17.07
CA PHE A 415 -13.04 1.93 -17.07
C PHE A 415 -13.37 1.52 -18.50
N THR A 416 -13.49 0.23 -18.75
CA THR A 416 -13.84 -0.34 -20.06
C THR A 416 -15.16 -1.11 -19.94
N PRO A 417 -16.19 -0.78 -20.72
CA PRO A 417 -17.44 -1.52 -20.73
C PRO A 417 -17.23 -2.93 -21.30
N LEU A 418 -17.77 -3.96 -20.66
CA LEU A 418 -17.73 -5.34 -21.17
C LEU A 418 -19.10 -5.76 -21.74
N PRO A 419 -19.13 -6.43 -22.90
CA PRO A 419 -20.35 -7.03 -23.43
C PRO A 419 -20.76 -8.23 -22.56
N GLY A 420 -21.96 -8.22 -21.98
CA GLY A 420 -22.47 -9.38 -21.23
C GLY A 420 -23.39 -9.05 -20.05
N ASP A 421 -24.54 -9.74 -20.08
CA ASP A 421 -25.60 -9.86 -19.08
C ASP A 421 -26.29 -8.55 -18.64
N GLY A 422 -26.94 -7.92 -19.61
CA GLY A 422 -28.17 -7.18 -19.31
C GLY A 422 -29.20 -8.19 -18.81
N GLY A 423 -29.17 -8.50 -17.51
CA GLY A 423 -30.10 -9.44 -16.89
C GLY A 423 -31.52 -9.17 -17.38
N ALA A 424 -32.16 -10.21 -17.91
CA ALA A 424 -33.50 -10.18 -18.43
C ALA A 424 -34.44 -9.48 -17.44
N ASP A 425 -35.10 -8.42 -17.90
CA ASP A 425 -36.22 -7.83 -17.20
C ASP A 425 -37.35 -8.86 -17.20
N ASN A 426 -37.44 -9.67 -16.15
CA ASN A 426 -38.61 -10.49 -15.88
C ASN A 426 -39.67 -9.65 -15.14
N ASN A 427 -39.96 -8.45 -15.65
CA ASN A 427 -41.14 -7.69 -15.27
C ASN A 427 -42.13 -7.82 -16.41
N ASN A 428 -42.73 -9.01 -16.46
CA ASN A 428 -43.74 -9.43 -17.41
C ASN A 428 -45.04 -8.66 -17.10
N ASN A 429 -45.14 -7.41 -17.54
CA ASN A 429 -46.44 -6.80 -17.83
C ASN A 429 -46.63 -6.90 -19.33
N ASN A 430 -47.13 -8.07 -19.75
CA ASN A 430 -47.69 -8.29 -21.07
C ASN A 430 -48.84 -7.32 -21.30
N ASN A 431 -48.59 -6.29 -22.10
CA ASN A 431 -49.53 -5.78 -23.10
C ASN A 431 -48.78 -4.71 -23.88
N ASP A 432 -48.17 -5.11 -25.00
CA ASP A 432 -48.01 -4.28 -26.18
C ASP A 432 -47.41 -5.15 -27.30
N ASN A 433 -48.31 -5.84 -28.01
CA ASN A 433 -48.01 -6.42 -29.31
C ASN A 433 -47.84 -5.27 -30.31
N ASN A 434 -46.60 -4.83 -30.56
CA ASN A 434 -46.32 -4.13 -31.80
C ASN A 434 -44.87 -4.32 -32.28
N ALA A 435 -44.77 -4.55 -33.59
CA ALA A 435 -43.58 -4.93 -34.33
C ALA A 435 -42.41 -3.93 -34.14
N GLY A 436 -41.24 -4.43 -33.74
CA GLY A 436 -40.02 -3.62 -33.58
C GLY A 436 -38.84 -4.32 -32.89
N GLY A 437 -38.72 -5.64 -33.06
CA GLY A 437 -37.85 -6.50 -32.24
C GLY A 437 -36.33 -6.31 -32.40
N ARG A 438 -35.83 -5.63 -33.44
CA ARG A 438 -34.39 -5.50 -33.71
C ARG A 438 -33.73 -4.20 -33.22
N GLU A 439 -34.49 -3.17 -32.88
CA GLU A 439 -33.91 -1.89 -32.38
C GLU A 439 -33.89 -1.80 -30.85
N LYS A 440 -34.81 -2.47 -30.14
CA LYS A 440 -34.86 -2.46 -28.67
C LYS A 440 -33.70 -3.22 -28.02
N GLU A 441 -33.05 -4.14 -28.73
CA GLU A 441 -31.86 -4.86 -28.24
C GLU A 441 -30.59 -3.99 -28.19
N LYS A 442 -30.50 -2.95 -29.05
CA LYS A 442 -29.33 -2.06 -29.15
C LYS A 442 -29.19 -1.06 -27.98
N GLN A 443 -30.20 -0.94 -27.10
CA GLN A 443 -30.20 0.04 -26.01
C GLN A 443 -29.88 -0.55 -24.62
N ARG A 444 -29.45 -1.82 -24.52
CA ARG A 444 -29.02 -2.39 -23.23
C ARG A 444 -27.63 -1.88 -22.85
N ARG A 445 -27.58 -0.86 -21.99
CA ARG A 445 -26.32 -0.31 -21.46
C ARG A 445 -25.55 -1.36 -20.63
N PRO A 446 -24.21 -1.45 -20.78
CA PRO A 446 -23.40 -2.46 -20.11
C PRO A 446 -23.36 -2.21 -18.59
N ARG A 447 -23.65 -3.27 -17.82
CA ARG A 447 -23.56 -3.26 -16.34
C ARG A 447 -22.24 -3.79 -15.81
N ARG A 448 -21.53 -4.54 -16.64
CA ARG A 448 -20.23 -5.14 -16.34
C ARG A 448 -19.13 -4.24 -16.86
N TRP A 449 -18.17 -3.94 -16.00
CA TRP A 449 -17.06 -3.04 -16.29
C TRP A 449 -15.75 -3.71 -15.89
N LEU A 450 -14.75 -3.59 -16.77
CA LEU A 450 -13.36 -3.86 -16.48
C LEU A 450 -12.72 -2.57 -16.00
N LEU A 451 -12.15 -2.60 -14.80
CA LEU A 451 -11.34 -1.53 -14.23
C LEU A 451 -9.88 -1.99 -14.25
N ALA A 452 -9.02 -1.20 -14.86
CA ALA A 452 -7.58 -1.48 -14.95
C ALA A 452 -6.77 -0.20 -14.69
N ARG A 453 -5.51 -0.33 -14.27
CA ARG A 453 -4.58 0.83 -14.23
C ARG A 453 -4.51 1.47 -15.63
N ALA A 454 -4.70 2.78 -15.67
CA ALA A 454 -4.53 3.56 -16.89
C ALA A 454 -3.03 3.64 -17.25
N PRO A 455 -2.68 3.65 -18.54
CA PRO A 455 -1.29 3.85 -18.97
C PRO A 455 -0.75 5.18 -18.45
N HIS A 456 0.54 5.19 -18.11
CA HIS A 456 1.23 6.41 -17.70
C HIS A 456 1.18 7.45 -18.83
N PRO A 457 0.71 8.68 -18.56
CA PRO A 457 0.72 9.73 -19.58
C PRO A 457 2.15 10.10 -19.94
N SER A 458 2.39 10.39 -21.22
CA SER A 458 3.72 10.74 -21.76
C SER A 458 4.32 11.98 -21.09
N ASN A 459 3.48 12.88 -20.58
CA ASN A 459 3.87 14.18 -20.02
C ASN A 459 4.27 14.11 -18.53
N THR A 460 4.17 12.94 -17.89
CA THR A 460 4.56 12.78 -16.48
C THR A 460 5.75 11.82 -16.35
N PRO A 461 6.70 12.08 -15.45
CA PRO A 461 7.81 11.16 -15.22
C PRO A 461 7.26 9.79 -14.80
N ARG A 462 7.73 8.74 -15.48
CA ARG A 462 7.34 7.36 -15.18
C ARG A 462 7.87 6.98 -13.79
N PRO A 463 7.11 6.20 -12.99
CA PRO A 463 7.60 5.77 -11.69
C PRO A 463 8.82 4.88 -11.87
N SER A 464 9.94 5.23 -11.24
CA SER A 464 11.14 4.42 -11.25
C SER A 464 11.68 4.26 -9.82
N VAL A 465 12.17 3.06 -9.52
CA VAL A 465 12.75 2.74 -8.22
C VAL A 465 14.12 2.12 -8.46
N THR A 466 15.17 2.77 -7.95
CA THR A 466 16.55 2.30 -8.07
C THR A 466 17.00 1.56 -6.82
N PHE A 467 17.71 0.45 -7.03
CA PHE A 467 18.38 -0.32 -6.01
C PHE A 467 19.88 -0.27 -6.33
N HIS A 468 20.64 0.32 -5.40
CA HIS A 468 22.07 0.55 -5.56
C HIS A 468 22.86 -0.75 -5.39
N ASP A 469 24.05 -0.72 -5.98
CA ASP A 469 25.05 -1.78 -5.93
C ASP A 469 25.63 -1.97 -4.52
N LEU A 470 26.33 -3.08 -4.39
CA LEU A 470 27.04 -3.46 -3.18
C LEU A 470 28.51 -3.20 -3.42
N ALA A 471 29.18 -2.53 -2.48
CA ALA A 471 30.54 -2.02 -2.60
C ALA A 471 31.46 -2.93 -3.44
N PHE A 472 31.68 -2.51 -4.70
CA PHE A 472 32.36 -3.25 -5.76
C PHE A 472 33.77 -3.71 -5.33
N GLY A 473 34.45 -2.92 -4.49
CA GLY A 473 35.78 -3.21 -3.97
C GLY A 473 35.91 -4.53 -3.20
N LYS A 474 34.84 -5.05 -2.57
CA LYS A 474 34.89 -6.34 -1.83
C LYS A 474 34.78 -7.59 -2.72
N ARG A 475 34.47 -7.41 -4.00
CA ARG A 475 34.20 -8.47 -5.00
C ARG A 475 35.29 -8.59 -6.06
N ARG A 476 36.29 -7.69 -6.02
CA ARG A 476 37.43 -7.63 -6.93
C ARG A 476 38.14 -8.99 -7.04
N GLY A 477 38.39 -9.45 -8.26
CA GLY A 477 39.14 -10.68 -8.55
C GLY A 477 38.50 -11.99 -8.07
N LYS A 478 37.33 -11.94 -7.43
CA LYS A 478 36.64 -13.13 -6.91
C LYS A 478 35.70 -13.71 -7.96
N PRO A 479 35.63 -15.05 -8.09
CA PRO A 479 34.66 -15.69 -8.96
C PRO A 479 33.24 -15.33 -8.49
N ALA A 480 32.33 -15.27 -9.45
CA ALA A 480 30.98 -14.77 -9.21
C ALA A 480 30.18 -15.70 -8.26
N SER A 481 30.62 -16.97 -8.12
CA SER A 481 30.15 -17.94 -7.11
C SER A 481 30.47 -17.55 -5.66
N ALA A 482 31.57 -16.82 -5.43
CA ALA A 482 32.01 -16.41 -4.09
C ALA A 482 31.36 -15.10 -3.60
N TRP A 483 30.47 -14.49 -4.41
CA TRP A 483 29.82 -13.24 -4.06
C TRP A 483 28.68 -13.47 -3.08
N LYS A 484 28.88 -13.02 -1.83
CA LYS A 484 27.86 -13.08 -0.78
C LYS A 484 26.66 -12.18 -1.12
N THR A 485 25.45 -12.71 -0.90
CA THR A 485 24.21 -11.94 -0.92
C THR A 485 24.16 -11.04 0.31
N THR A 486 23.75 -9.78 0.13
CA THR A 486 23.77 -8.77 1.20
C THR A 486 22.37 -8.56 1.76
N GLY A 487 21.71 -9.63 2.17
CA GLY A 487 20.36 -9.57 2.70
C GLY A 487 19.34 -8.90 1.76
N TRP A 488 18.10 -8.83 2.20
CA TRP A 488 17.05 -8.15 1.44
C TRP A 488 17.26 -6.64 1.45
N SER A 489 17.06 -5.99 0.30
CA SER A 489 17.00 -4.54 0.23
C SER A 489 15.78 -3.99 0.99
N GLY A 490 15.84 -2.70 1.32
CA GLY A 490 14.68 -2.01 1.91
C GLY A 490 13.49 -2.00 0.95
N THR A 491 12.30 -2.31 1.46
CA THR A 491 11.06 -2.30 0.67
C THR A 491 10.70 -0.88 0.20
N ARG A 492 10.46 -0.73 -1.11
CA ARG A 492 10.11 0.54 -1.76
C ARG A 492 8.75 0.44 -2.47
N LEU A 493 8.05 1.57 -2.59
CA LEU A 493 6.74 1.64 -3.24
C LEU A 493 6.89 1.92 -4.75
N PHE A 494 6.32 1.06 -5.57
CA PHE A 494 6.26 1.23 -7.03
C PHE A 494 4.82 1.52 -7.47
N ASP A 495 4.65 2.61 -8.23
CA ASP A 495 3.39 3.03 -8.86
C ASP A 495 2.18 3.14 -7.88
N GLY A 496 2.46 3.32 -6.59
CA GLY A 496 1.45 3.31 -5.53
C GLY A 496 0.80 1.95 -5.23
N ARG A 497 1.01 0.93 -6.08
CA ARG A 497 0.35 -0.39 -6.02
C ARG A 497 1.22 -1.48 -5.38
N TYR A 498 2.53 -1.45 -5.59
CA TYR A 498 3.38 -2.59 -5.24
C TYR A 498 4.48 -2.20 -4.27
N TRP A 499 4.57 -2.92 -3.15
CA TRP A 499 5.75 -2.93 -2.30
C TRP A 499 6.75 -3.92 -2.88
N ILE A 500 7.95 -3.44 -3.23
CA ILE A 500 8.98 -4.25 -3.89
C ILE A 500 10.27 -4.19 -3.07
N ARG A 501 10.83 -5.37 -2.77
CA ARG A 501 12.19 -5.52 -2.26
C ARG A 501 12.93 -6.56 -3.09
N LEU A 502 14.24 -6.39 -3.22
CA LEU A 502 15.11 -7.23 -4.03
C LEU A 502 16.21 -7.80 -3.15
N LEU A 503 16.55 -9.06 -3.36
CA LEU A 503 17.73 -9.72 -2.84
C LEU A 503 18.60 -10.02 -4.05
N HIS A 504 19.68 -9.26 -4.26
CA HIS A 504 20.53 -9.43 -5.44
C HIS A 504 22.01 -9.46 -5.09
N ARG A 505 22.78 -10.19 -5.89
CA ARG A 505 24.24 -10.16 -5.90
C ARG A 505 24.83 -9.63 -7.22
N LEU A 506 23.97 -9.17 -8.13
CA LEU A 506 24.39 -8.60 -9.41
C LEU A 506 25.34 -7.40 -9.20
N PRO A 507 26.33 -7.20 -10.09
CA PRO A 507 27.36 -6.17 -9.99
C PRO A 507 26.93 -4.84 -10.64
N CYS A 508 25.63 -4.64 -10.83
CA CYS A 508 25.05 -3.48 -11.50
C CYS A 508 23.91 -2.88 -10.67
N ARG A 509 23.54 -1.65 -11.00
CA ARG A 509 22.36 -1.01 -10.43
C ARG A 509 21.12 -1.64 -11.03
N LEU A 510 20.13 -1.94 -10.19
CA LEU A 510 18.85 -2.45 -10.63
C LEU A 510 17.81 -1.34 -10.59
N ARG A 511 17.02 -1.23 -11.66
CA ARG A 511 15.93 -0.27 -11.78
C ARG A 511 14.62 -1.01 -11.95
N VAL A 512 13.62 -0.69 -11.14
CA VAL A 512 12.25 -1.14 -11.36
C VAL A 512 11.48 -0.01 -12.02
N ALA A 513 11.00 -0.23 -13.24
CA ALA A 513 10.23 0.73 -14.04
C ALA A 513 9.06 0.00 -14.72
N PRO A 514 8.09 0.69 -15.32
CA PRO A 514 7.04 0.03 -16.10
C PRO A 514 7.66 -0.78 -17.25
N LEU A 515 6.99 -1.84 -17.68
CA LEU A 515 7.38 -2.60 -18.87
C LEU A 515 7.38 -1.67 -20.09
N GLU A 516 8.48 -1.64 -20.84
CA GLU A 516 8.64 -0.80 -22.04
C GLU A 516 8.64 -1.66 -23.31
N PRO A 517 8.05 -1.20 -24.43
CA PRO A 517 7.96 -1.98 -25.66
C PRO A 517 9.32 -2.37 -26.24
N GLU A 518 10.31 -1.49 -26.11
CA GLU A 518 11.66 -1.62 -26.66
C GLU A 518 12.40 -2.86 -26.13
N HIS A 519 12.18 -3.20 -24.86
CA HIS A 519 12.87 -4.30 -24.19
C HIS A 519 12.14 -5.65 -24.31
N LEU A 520 10.91 -5.68 -24.84
CA LEU A 520 10.10 -6.90 -24.90
C LEU A 520 10.63 -7.90 -25.94
N LYS A 521 11.08 -7.42 -27.12
CA LYS A 521 11.65 -8.29 -28.17
C LYS A 521 12.97 -8.92 -27.69
N PRO A 522 13.97 -8.15 -27.21
CA PRO A 522 15.21 -8.74 -26.68
C PRO A 522 14.99 -9.71 -25.51
N PHE A 523 14.03 -9.43 -24.63
CA PHE A 523 13.70 -10.32 -23.50
C PHE A 523 13.08 -11.64 -23.96
N ARG A 524 12.17 -11.58 -24.94
CA ARG A 524 11.56 -12.76 -25.55
C ARG A 524 12.61 -13.65 -26.21
N ASP A 525 13.55 -13.05 -26.92
CA ASP A 525 14.57 -13.80 -27.65
C ASP A 525 15.56 -14.45 -26.65
N ALA A 526 15.86 -13.78 -25.53
CA ALA A 526 16.69 -14.33 -24.46
C ALA A 526 16.05 -15.51 -23.69
N LEU A 527 14.71 -15.58 -23.63
CA LEU A 527 14.01 -16.75 -23.07
C LEU A 527 14.16 -18.00 -23.95
N ASP A 528 14.41 -17.85 -25.25
CA ASP A 528 14.56 -18.98 -26.18
C ASP A 528 15.96 -19.63 -26.12
N CYS A 529 16.99 -18.88 -25.71
CA CYS A 529 18.40 -19.32 -25.73
C CYS A 529 18.71 -20.51 -24.81
N GLY A 530 17.82 -20.88 -23.88
CA GLY A 530 17.98 -22.01 -22.95
C GLY A 530 17.27 -23.31 -23.36
N GLY A 531 16.70 -23.40 -24.57
CA GLY A 531 15.89 -24.55 -25.01
C GLY A 531 14.44 -24.56 -24.50
N GLU A 532 14.04 -23.57 -23.71
CA GLU A 532 12.74 -23.46 -23.05
C GLU A 532 11.70 -22.70 -23.89
N LYS A 533 11.32 -23.23 -25.08
CA LYS A 533 10.21 -22.65 -25.90
C LYS A 533 8.89 -22.50 -25.12
N GLU A 534 8.76 -23.22 -24.02
CA GLU A 534 7.61 -23.18 -23.12
C GLU A 534 7.44 -21.84 -22.39
N LYS A 535 8.50 -21.26 -21.80
CA LYS A 535 8.41 -20.00 -21.02
C LYS A 535 8.03 -18.79 -21.89
N LYS A 536 8.47 -18.75 -23.15
CA LYS A 536 8.05 -17.73 -24.12
C LYS A 536 6.56 -17.82 -24.43
N ARG A 537 6.07 -19.04 -24.70
CA ARG A 537 4.64 -19.30 -24.94
C ARG A 537 3.82 -18.92 -23.70
N GLU A 538 4.35 -19.23 -22.51
CA GLU A 538 3.77 -18.90 -21.22
C GLU A 538 3.64 -17.39 -21.01
N LEU A 539 4.73 -16.62 -21.21
CA LEU A 539 4.74 -15.16 -21.14
C LEU A 539 3.69 -14.54 -22.05
N MET A 540 3.63 -14.98 -23.30
CA MET A 540 2.66 -14.46 -24.28
C MET A 540 1.22 -14.79 -23.88
N ALA A 541 0.98 -16.01 -23.37
CA ALA A 541 -0.33 -16.41 -22.88
C ALA A 541 -0.74 -15.59 -21.64
N MET A 542 0.18 -15.34 -20.70
CA MET A 542 -0.06 -14.51 -19.52
C MET A 542 -0.34 -13.05 -19.87
N LEU A 543 0.45 -12.45 -20.77
CA LEU A 543 0.22 -11.07 -21.23
C LEU A 543 -1.10 -10.93 -21.99
N ALA A 544 -1.51 -11.95 -22.75
CA ALA A 544 -2.80 -11.94 -23.45
C ALA A 544 -3.98 -12.03 -22.47
N ARG A 545 -3.88 -12.87 -21.42
CA ARG A 545 -4.96 -13.13 -20.47
C ARG A 545 -5.07 -12.09 -19.36
N TYR A 546 -3.96 -11.77 -18.68
CA TYR A 546 -3.98 -10.97 -17.44
C TYR A 546 -3.61 -9.51 -17.65
N ALA A 547 -2.89 -9.16 -18.73
CA ALA A 547 -2.48 -7.79 -19.04
C ALA A 547 -2.75 -7.40 -20.51
N PRO A 548 -4.01 -7.51 -21.00
CA PRO A 548 -4.33 -7.22 -22.38
C PRO A 548 -4.10 -5.74 -22.74
N GLY A 549 -3.80 -5.48 -24.02
CA GLY A 549 -3.69 -4.14 -24.57
C GLY A 549 -2.72 -3.25 -23.80
N LYS A 550 -3.17 -2.05 -23.41
CA LYS A 550 -2.33 -1.03 -22.77
C LYS A 550 -1.99 -1.33 -21.30
N THR A 551 -2.65 -2.30 -20.66
CA THR A 551 -2.42 -2.63 -19.24
C THR A 551 -1.04 -3.25 -19.01
N ARG A 552 -0.47 -3.96 -20.01
CA ARG A 552 0.89 -4.54 -19.91
C ARG A 552 1.98 -3.51 -19.64
N TRP A 553 1.81 -2.28 -20.12
CA TRP A 553 2.76 -1.17 -19.94
C TRP A 553 2.67 -0.53 -18.55
N THR A 554 1.84 -1.09 -17.66
CA THR A 554 1.76 -0.70 -16.24
C THR A 554 2.38 -1.77 -15.32
N LEU A 555 2.85 -2.89 -15.86
CA LEU A 555 3.47 -3.94 -15.07
C LEU A 555 4.86 -3.48 -14.61
N PRO A 556 5.24 -3.73 -13.34
CA PRO A 556 6.61 -3.53 -12.91
C PRO A 556 7.52 -4.49 -13.68
N ALA A 557 8.68 -3.98 -14.09
CA ALA A 557 9.73 -4.71 -14.77
C ALA A 557 11.08 -4.36 -14.12
N ILE A 558 11.92 -5.37 -13.88
CA ILE A 558 13.26 -5.20 -13.31
C ILE A 558 14.27 -5.10 -14.44
N TYR A 559 15.01 -4.00 -14.46
CA TYR A 559 16.05 -3.69 -15.43
C TYR A 559 17.43 -3.68 -14.75
N ALA A 560 18.45 -4.13 -15.47
CA ALA A 560 19.85 -3.88 -15.13
C ALA A 560 20.42 -2.77 -16.03
N THR A 561 21.36 -1.99 -15.48
CA THR A 561 22.12 -0.98 -16.25
C THR A 561 23.20 -1.59 -17.15
N VAL A 562 23.39 -2.90 -17.10
CA VAL A 562 24.42 -3.64 -17.84
C VAL A 562 23.82 -4.93 -18.36
N ASP A 563 24.28 -5.41 -19.52
CA ASP A 563 23.92 -6.74 -20.01
C ASP A 563 24.54 -7.84 -19.13
N VAL A 564 23.69 -8.51 -18.35
CA VAL A 564 24.08 -9.62 -17.47
C VAL A 564 23.87 -11.00 -18.12
N ARG A 565 23.45 -11.08 -19.39
CA ARG A 565 23.15 -12.36 -20.05
C ARG A 565 24.36 -13.30 -20.08
N ARG A 566 25.56 -12.77 -20.38
CA ARG A 566 26.80 -13.54 -20.33
C ARG A 566 27.04 -14.12 -18.94
N LEU A 567 26.86 -13.29 -17.90
CA LEU A 567 26.99 -13.72 -16.50
C LEU A 567 26.01 -14.83 -16.14
N LEU A 568 24.75 -14.74 -16.59
CA LEU A 568 23.73 -15.75 -16.32
C LEU A 568 24.03 -17.08 -17.04
N ALA A 569 24.62 -17.02 -18.23
CA ALA A 569 24.95 -18.20 -19.03
C ALA A 569 26.23 -18.91 -18.58
N THR A 570 27.30 -18.14 -18.29
CA THR A 570 28.64 -18.71 -18.01
C THR A 570 29.01 -18.68 -16.53
N GLY A 571 28.32 -17.88 -15.70
CA GLY A 571 28.73 -17.62 -14.32
C GLY A 571 29.98 -16.73 -14.21
N GLU A 572 30.44 -16.16 -15.32
CA GLU A 572 31.67 -15.37 -15.39
C GLU A 572 31.36 -13.90 -15.65
N TRP A 573 31.92 -13.02 -14.82
CA TRP A 573 31.79 -11.56 -14.95
C TRP A 573 33.03 -10.89 -15.52
N TRP A 574 34.21 -11.42 -15.17
CA TRP A 574 35.50 -10.81 -15.49
C TRP A 574 36.05 -11.38 -16.81
N PRO A 575 36.66 -10.55 -17.67
CA PRO A 575 37.57 -11.04 -18.71
C PRO A 575 38.65 -11.94 -18.12
N GLU A 576 39.10 -12.97 -18.84
CA GLU A 576 40.11 -13.93 -18.35
C GLU A 576 41.40 -13.24 -17.87
N GLU A 577 41.77 -12.14 -18.51
CA GLU A 577 42.94 -11.32 -18.22
C GLU A 577 42.87 -10.59 -16.86
N CYS A 578 41.66 -10.32 -16.35
CA CYS A 578 41.47 -9.68 -15.03
C CYS A 578 41.60 -10.65 -13.85
N ARG A 579 41.80 -11.96 -14.10
CA ARG A 579 41.98 -12.99 -13.05
C ARG A 579 43.40 -13.01 -12.47
N GLY A 580 44.38 -12.42 -13.14
CA GLY A 580 45.81 -12.57 -12.83
C GLY A 580 46.45 -11.54 -11.88
N GLY A 581 45.69 -10.60 -11.32
CA GLY A 581 46.25 -9.48 -10.53
C GLY A 581 46.17 -9.61 -9.01
N GLY A 582 46.14 -10.83 -8.48
CA GLY A 582 46.04 -11.11 -7.05
C GLY A 582 47.25 -11.89 -6.53
N GLY A 583 48.45 -11.33 -6.71
CA GLY A 583 49.69 -11.87 -6.14
C GLY A 583 50.56 -10.73 -5.63
N ASP A 584 50.73 -10.71 -4.32
CA ASP A 584 51.85 -10.16 -3.54
C ASP A 584 52.52 -8.88 -4.07
N ASN A 585 52.12 -7.74 -3.48
CA ASN A 585 53.05 -6.64 -3.24
C ASN A 585 52.64 -5.89 -1.96
N ASP A 586 52.59 -6.63 -0.84
CA ASP A 586 52.83 -6.04 0.47
C ASP A 586 54.33 -5.78 0.58
N GLY A 587 54.75 -4.57 0.24
CA GLY A 587 56.16 -4.22 0.26
C GLY A 587 56.45 -2.84 -0.28
N ASN A 588 56.53 -1.89 0.66
CA ASN A 588 57.33 -0.68 0.55
C ASN A 588 56.75 0.51 -0.25
N ALA A 589 56.17 1.46 0.48
CA ALA A 589 56.29 2.87 0.14
C ALA A 589 56.33 3.67 1.45
N ALA A 590 57.56 4.01 1.82
CA ALA A 590 57.90 4.86 2.93
C ALA A 590 57.34 6.27 2.79
N ALA A 591 57.17 6.92 3.94
CA ALA A 591 56.95 8.34 4.07
C ALA A 591 58.04 9.16 3.34
N VAL A 592 57.62 10.12 2.52
CA VAL A 592 58.39 11.35 2.29
C VAL A 592 57.39 12.50 2.16
N SER A 593 57.68 13.53 2.93
CA SER A 593 57.04 14.82 3.04
C SER A 593 57.51 15.79 1.95
N ASP A 594 56.62 16.74 1.67
CA ASP A 594 56.87 18.16 1.38
C ASP A 594 57.38 18.65 0.02
N ASP A 595 56.77 19.78 -0.31
CA ASP A 595 57.30 20.95 -1.04
C ASP A 595 57.10 21.11 -2.56
N GLY A 596 56.79 22.36 -2.92
CA GLY A 596 56.19 22.81 -4.18
C GLY A 596 57.18 23.20 -5.29
N GLY A 597 56.60 23.81 -6.35
CA GLY A 597 57.32 24.31 -7.52
C GLY A 597 56.42 24.46 -8.75
N GLU A 598 56.13 25.71 -9.11
CA GLU A 598 55.49 26.16 -10.36
C GLU A 598 56.43 26.00 -11.57
N GLU A 599 55.87 25.80 -12.78
CA GLU A 599 56.33 26.48 -14.02
C GLU A 599 55.30 26.33 -15.15
N GLU A 600 55.15 27.41 -15.93
CA GLU A 600 54.22 27.64 -17.04
C GLU A 600 54.74 27.08 -18.38
N GLY A 601 53.87 26.95 -19.39
CA GLY A 601 54.31 26.81 -20.79
C GLY A 601 53.27 26.35 -21.83
N GLU A 602 52.57 27.33 -22.41
CA GLU A 602 52.14 27.50 -23.82
C GLU A 602 51.22 26.51 -24.59
N ALA A 603 50.41 27.14 -25.45
CA ALA A 603 49.31 26.60 -26.25
C ALA A 603 49.72 26.22 -27.70
N GLY A 604 48.95 25.33 -28.33
CA GLY A 604 49.00 25.07 -29.78
C GLY A 604 47.72 24.38 -30.26
N ALA A 605 47.04 25.01 -31.23
CA ALA A 605 45.75 24.62 -31.80
C ALA A 605 45.87 23.51 -32.87
N GLY A 606 44.85 22.65 -32.98
CA GLY A 606 44.72 21.70 -34.09
C GLY A 606 43.64 20.62 -33.92
N GLU A 607 42.43 20.94 -33.47
CA GLU A 607 41.31 19.99 -33.37
C GLU A 607 40.22 20.38 -34.37
N GLU A 608 40.12 19.68 -35.50
CA GLU A 608 38.89 19.59 -36.33
C GLU A 608 39.04 18.63 -37.55
N GLN A 609 40.23 18.05 -37.79
CA GLN A 609 40.42 17.03 -38.85
C GLN A 609 40.77 15.62 -38.32
N GLU A 610 41.03 15.45 -37.01
CA GLU A 610 41.32 14.14 -36.41
C GLU A 610 40.04 13.35 -36.05
N GLU A 611 38.97 13.99 -35.59
CA GLU A 611 37.76 13.29 -35.16
C GLU A 611 37.06 12.52 -36.30
N ASP A 612 37.03 13.08 -37.52
CA ASP A 612 36.41 12.44 -38.70
C ASP A 612 37.25 11.26 -39.25
N MET A 613 38.56 11.25 -38.98
CA MET A 613 39.44 10.14 -39.36
C MET A 613 39.36 9.01 -38.34
N GLU A 614 39.34 9.34 -37.05
CA GLU A 614 39.20 8.37 -35.96
C GLU A 614 37.85 7.66 -35.99
N GLU A 615 36.76 8.35 -36.31
CA GLU A 615 35.42 7.72 -36.37
C GLU A 615 35.31 6.74 -37.56
N ARG A 616 35.97 7.04 -38.69
CA ARG A 616 36.02 6.13 -39.86
C ARG A 616 36.94 4.93 -39.62
N GLU A 617 38.09 5.13 -38.98
CA GLU A 617 38.98 4.04 -38.56
C GLU A 617 38.33 3.13 -37.51
N LEU A 618 37.54 3.70 -36.59
CA LEU A 618 36.80 2.96 -35.57
C LEU A 618 35.68 2.11 -36.20
N VAL A 619 34.98 2.64 -37.20
CA VAL A 619 33.93 1.92 -37.94
C VAL A 619 34.51 0.80 -38.83
N GLU A 620 35.70 0.99 -39.41
CA GLU A 620 36.43 -0.09 -40.11
C GLU A 620 36.97 -1.16 -39.15
N ARG A 621 37.49 -0.77 -37.97
CA ARG A 621 37.94 -1.68 -36.90
C ARG A 621 36.83 -2.52 -36.27
N ILE A 622 35.58 -2.05 -36.27
CA ILE A 622 34.44 -2.80 -35.75
C ILE A 622 33.89 -3.79 -36.78
N ARG A 623 34.07 -3.53 -38.09
CA ARG A 623 33.62 -4.44 -39.16
C ARG A 623 34.54 -5.66 -39.31
N SER A 624 35.84 -5.51 -39.09
CA SER A 624 36.80 -6.62 -39.09
C SER A 624 36.72 -7.38 -37.75
N HIS A 625 36.01 -8.50 -37.75
CA HIS A 625 35.87 -9.40 -36.58
C HIS A 625 37.21 -10.02 -36.14
N GLN A 626 38.05 -9.25 -35.45
CA GLN A 626 39.20 -9.74 -34.67
C GLN A 626 39.32 -8.93 -33.37
N LEU A 627 38.56 -9.35 -32.35
CA LEU A 627 38.86 -8.96 -30.97
C LEU A 627 40.07 -9.76 -30.48
N SER A 628 41.26 -9.32 -30.86
CA SER A 628 42.51 -9.69 -30.20
C SER A 628 43.36 -8.45 -30.00
N GLY A 629 43.49 -8.01 -28.74
CA GLY A 629 44.58 -7.14 -28.33
C GLY A 629 44.29 -5.66 -28.12
N VAL A 630 43.17 -5.27 -27.49
CA VAL A 630 43.04 -3.93 -26.88
C VAL A 630 42.98 -4.10 -25.36
N ARG A 631 44.08 -3.76 -24.68
CA ARG A 631 44.16 -3.67 -23.21
C ARG A 631 43.39 -2.44 -22.74
N LEU A 632 42.10 -2.59 -22.45
CA LEU A 632 41.38 -1.58 -21.67
C LEU A 632 41.91 -1.63 -20.24
N SER A 633 42.38 -0.48 -19.73
CA SER A 633 42.70 -0.38 -18.31
C SER A 633 41.42 -0.60 -17.48
N GLN A 634 41.57 -1.16 -16.27
CA GLN A 634 40.42 -1.50 -15.41
C GLN A 634 39.49 -0.30 -15.16
N TRP A 635 40.04 0.92 -15.09
CA TRP A 635 39.28 2.15 -14.90
C TRP A 635 38.50 2.56 -16.15
N GLU A 636 39.04 2.34 -17.35
CA GLU A 636 38.35 2.56 -18.62
C GLU A 636 37.20 1.58 -18.83
N TRP A 637 37.42 0.30 -18.49
CA TRP A 637 36.36 -0.72 -18.56
C TRP A 637 35.22 -0.42 -17.57
N GLU A 638 35.55 -0.01 -16.34
CA GLU A 638 34.56 0.45 -15.35
C GLU A 638 33.84 1.75 -15.77
N ARG A 639 34.54 2.66 -16.46
CA ARG A 639 33.98 3.90 -17.00
C ARG A 639 33.07 3.62 -18.20
N GLU A 640 33.44 2.71 -19.10
CA GLU A 640 32.60 2.26 -20.23
C GLU A 640 31.33 1.54 -19.75
N LEU A 641 31.42 0.67 -18.73
CA LEU A 641 30.27 0.01 -18.13
C LEU A 641 29.30 0.98 -17.44
N LYS A 642 29.82 2.09 -16.91
CA LYS A 642 29.03 3.17 -16.31
C LYS A 642 28.52 4.17 -17.35
N SER A 643 29.22 4.35 -18.49
CA SER A 643 28.83 5.30 -19.55
C SER A 643 27.76 4.74 -20.48
N ARG A 644 27.70 3.41 -20.67
CA ARG A 644 26.63 2.74 -21.42
C ARG A 644 25.39 2.58 -20.53
N GLU A 645 24.58 3.63 -20.36
CA GLU A 645 23.28 3.57 -19.65
C GLU A 645 22.19 2.77 -20.41
N GLN A 646 22.53 1.60 -20.97
CA GLN A 646 21.55 0.74 -21.62
C GLN A 646 20.78 -0.08 -20.58
N GLN A 647 19.46 -0.05 -20.66
CA GLN A 647 18.59 -0.79 -19.76
C GLN A 647 18.28 -2.17 -20.35
N HIS A 648 18.54 -3.23 -19.58
CA HIS A 648 18.27 -4.61 -19.98
C HIS A 648 17.20 -5.24 -19.09
N LEU A 649 16.09 -5.67 -19.68
CA LEU A 649 15.00 -6.32 -18.96
C LEU A 649 15.42 -7.70 -18.45
N LEU A 650 15.29 -7.91 -17.13
CA LEU A 650 15.63 -9.15 -16.45
C LEU A 650 14.41 -9.98 -16.03
N ALA A 651 13.36 -9.33 -15.53
CA ALA A 651 12.20 -10.03 -14.98
C ALA A 651 10.93 -9.18 -14.95
N LEU A 652 9.78 -9.85 -14.98
CA LEU A 652 8.44 -9.35 -14.71
C LEU A 652 7.97 -9.92 -13.36
N PRO A 653 8.30 -9.25 -12.24
CA PRO A 653 8.18 -9.84 -10.92
C PRO A 653 6.74 -10.14 -10.49
N THR A 654 5.74 -9.40 -10.99
CA THR A 654 4.32 -9.70 -10.69
C THR A 654 3.77 -10.88 -11.48
N LEU A 655 4.40 -11.27 -12.60
CA LEU A 655 4.02 -12.47 -13.35
C LEU A 655 4.87 -13.69 -12.96
N GLY A 656 5.95 -13.48 -12.18
CA GLY A 656 6.85 -14.56 -11.77
C GLY A 656 7.80 -15.02 -12.89
N ILE A 657 7.99 -14.23 -13.94
CA ILE A 657 8.81 -14.60 -15.11
C ILE A 657 10.13 -13.85 -15.04
N GLY A 658 11.25 -14.57 -15.08
CA GLY A 658 12.61 -14.03 -15.17
C GLY A 658 13.43 -14.70 -16.27
N LEU A 659 14.58 -14.12 -16.61
CA LEU A 659 15.56 -14.78 -17.47
C LEU A 659 16.03 -16.11 -16.85
N PRO A 660 16.36 -17.13 -17.66
CA PRO A 660 16.90 -18.39 -17.17
C PRO A 660 18.20 -18.15 -16.36
N GLY A 661 18.38 -18.89 -15.27
CA GLY A 661 19.53 -18.75 -14.38
C GLY A 661 19.49 -17.54 -13.44
N LEU A 662 18.49 -16.66 -13.54
CA LEU A 662 18.40 -15.45 -12.72
C LEU A 662 18.15 -15.72 -11.22
N GLU A 663 17.55 -16.87 -10.88
CA GLU A 663 17.09 -17.21 -9.52
C GLU A 663 18.21 -17.25 -8.47
N ASP A 664 19.43 -17.60 -8.90
CA ASP A 664 20.62 -17.61 -8.05
C ASP A 664 21.21 -16.21 -7.83
N TRP A 665 20.86 -15.25 -8.70
CA TRP A 665 21.44 -13.91 -8.72
C TRP A 665 20.52 -12.85 -8.14
N LEU A 666 19.22 -13.02 -8.34
CA LEU A 666 18.18 -12.06 -8.02
C LEU A 666 16.92 -12.80 -7.56
N ARG A 667 16.50 -12.50 -6.34
CA ARG A 667 15.16 -12.83 -5.83
C ARG A 667 14.41 -11.53 -5.59
N TRP A 668 13.11 -11.55 -5.78
CA TRP A 668 12.23 -10.42 -5.52
C TRP A 668 11.08 -10.84 -4.63
N ASP A 669 10.59 -9.91 -3.82
CA ASP A 669 9.34 -10.03 -3.08
C ASP A 669 8.49 -8.81 -3.45
N VAL A 670 7.33 -9.10 -4.03
CA VAL A 670 6.36 -8.10 -4.47
C VAL A 670 5.06 -8.35 -3.74
N ARG A 671 4.50 -7.27 -3.19
CA ARG A 671 3.25 -7.33 -2.44
C ARG A 671 2.32 -6.22 -2.87
N TYR A 672 1.03 -6.53 -2.97
CA TYR A 672 0.04 -5.55 -3.35
C TYR A 672 -0.33 -4.69 -2.14
N ARG A 673 -0.24 -3.38 -2.32
CA ARG A 673 -0.58 -2.39 -1.31
C ARG A 673 -2.10 -2.31 -1.18
N LYS A 674 -2.60 -2.45 0.04
CA LYS A 674 -3.96 -2.16 0.48
C LYS A 674 -5.08 -2.72 -0.39
N VAL A 675 -5.81 -3.70 0.15
CA VAL A 675 -7.06 -4.16 -0.45
C VAL A 675 -8.18 -4.13 0.58
N ASP A 676 -9.31 -3.56 0.17
CA ASP A 676 -10.53 -3.58 0.98
C ASP A 676 -11.03 -5.03 1.12
N HIS A 677 -10.64 -5.66 2.22
CA HIS A 677 -11.00 -7.06 2.52
C HIS A 677 -12.50 -7.23 2.70
N ASP A 678 -13.21 -6.20 3.17
CA ASP A 678 -14.66 -6.27 3.34
C ASP A 678 -15.33 -6.43 1.98
N LEU A 679 -14.88 -5.68 0.97
CA LEU A 679 -15.38 -5.82 -0.41
C LEU A 679 -15.10 -7.20 -1.01
N LEU A 680 -13.90 -7.76 -0.80
CA LEU A 680 -13.57 -9.10 -1.28
C LEU A 680 -14.31 -10.21 -0.51
N ARG A 681 -14.61 -10.02 0.77
CA ARG A 681 -15.39 -10.97 1.57
C ARG A 681 -16.85 -10.97 1.12
N LEU A 682 -17.43 -9.79 0.91
CA LEU A 682 -18.81 -9.62 0.46
C LEU A 682 -19.04 -10.22 -0.94
N SER A 683 -18.07 -10.12 -1.85
CA SER A 683 -18.18 -10.76 -3.17
C SER A 683 -18.17 -12.28 -3.10
N LYS A 684 -17.32 -12.88 -2.24
CA LYS A 684 -17.30 -14.35 -2.01
C LYS A 684 -18.61 -14.86 -1.40
N LEU A 685 -19.25 -14.06 -0.54
CA LEU A 685 -20.58 -14.34 0.01
C LEU A 685 -21.70 -14.15 -1.03
N GLY A 686 -21.56 -13.21 -1.98
CA GLY A 686 -22.52 -12.98 -3.05
C GLY A 686 -22.80 -14.19 -3.95
N GLY A 687 -21.82 -15.10 -4.09
CA GLY A 687 -21.99 -16.39 -4.77
C GLY A 687 -22.76 -17.44 -3.94
N ARG A 688 -22.74 -17.33 -2.61
CA ARG A 688 -23.60 -18.10 -1.69
C ARG A 688 -24.67 -17.17 -1.14
N ARG A 689 -25.72 -16.88 -1.92
CA ARG A 689 -26.97 -16.40 -1.32
C ARG A 689 -27.36 -17.39 -0.24
N ILE A 690 -27.11 -17.08 1.03
CA ILE A 690 -27.61 -17.83 2.16
C ILE A 690 -29.12 -17.84 1.97
N GLY A 691 -29.65 -18.98 1.53
CA GLY A 691 -31.07 -19.10 1.25
C GLY A 691 -31.85 -18.71 2.49
N ARG A 692 -33.03 -18.09 2.33
CA ARG A 692 -33.93 -17.80 3.46
C ARG A 692 -34.20 -19.02 4.36
N ARG A 693 -33.94 -20.24 3.87
CA ARG A 693 -33.93 -21.50 4.64
C ARG A 693 -32.71 -21.64 5.53
N GLU A 694 -31.51 -21.37 5.05
CA GLU A 694 -30.28 -21.48 5.84
C GLU A 694 -30.15 -20.37 6.88
N MET A 695 -30.61 -19.15 6.58
CA MET A 695 -30.69 -18.10 7.60
C MET A 695 -31.71 -18.44 8.69
N ARG A 696 -32.85 -19.05 8.34
CA ARG A 696 -33.82 -19.59 9.31
C ARG A 696 -33.27 -20.78 10.09
N HIS A 697 -32.46 -21.62 9.46
CA HIS A 697 -31.78 -22.72 10.14
C HIS A 697 -30.74 -22.19 11.14
N ARG A 698 -29.90 -21.22 10.76
CA ARG A 698 -28.94 -20.57 11.66
C ARG A 698 -29.62 -19.83 12.82
N LEU A 699 -30.72 -19.10 12.56
CA LEU A 699 -31.54 -18.49 13.61
C LEU A 699 -32.18 -19.52 14.54
N ARG A 700 -32.66 -20.66 14.01
CA ARG A 700 -33.17 -21.78 14.84
C ARG A 700 -32.06 -22.43 15.66
N CYS A 701 -30.87 -22.63 15.10
CA CYS A 701 -29.71 -23.19 15.81
C CYS A 701 -29.22 -22.23 16.91
N LEU A 702 -29.17 -20.93 16.63
CA LEU A 702 -28.83 -19.89 17.62
C LEU A 702 -29.88 -19.83 18.75
N TYR A 703 -31.17 -19.90 18.40
CA TYR A 703 -32.27 -19.94 19.38
C TYR A 703 -32.25 -21.23 20.23
N ARG A 704 -31.90 -22.36 19.63
CA ARG A 704 -31.74 -23.65 20.33
C ARG A 704 -30.52 -23.65 21.25
N TRP A 705 -29.42 -23.02 20.83
CA TRP A 705 -28.21 -22.86 21.65
C TRP A 705 -28.45 -21.92 22.85
N VAL A 706 -29.16 -20.81 22.67
CA VAL A 706 -29.57 -19.89 23.76
C VAL A 706 -30.54 -20.57 24.74
N ARG A 707 -31.46 -21.43 24.28
CA ARG A 707 -32.33 -22.23 25.16
C ARG A 707 -31.57 -23.34 25.91
N LEU A 708 -30.60 -23.99 25.27
CA LEU A 708 -29.78 -25.02 25.90
C LEU A 708 -28.79 -24.45 26.92
N GLY A 709 -28.31 -23.22 26.70
CA GLY A 709 -27.49 -22.48 27.68
C GLY A 709 -28.29 -22.02 28.92
N ARG A 710 -29.57 -21.67 28.76
CA ARG A 710 -30.44 -21.26 29.88
C ARG A 710 -31.05 -22.43 30.68
N ALA A 711 -30.88 -23.67 30.23
CA ALA A 711 -31.42 -24.85 30.92
C ALA A 711 -30.52 -25.39 32.04
N LYS A 712 -29.32 -24.81 32.27
CA LYS A 712 -28.39 -25.24 33.32
C LYS A 712 -28.37 -24.35 34.58
N GLU A 713 -29.15 -23.27 34.62
CA GLU A 713 -29.27 -22.39 35.79
C GLU A 713 -30.73 -22.17 36.17
N ALA A 714 -31.32 -23.16 36.83
CA ALA A 714 -32.53 -22.97 37.63
C ALA A 714 -32.32 -23.67 38.98
N PRO A 715 -32.33 -22.95 40.12
CA PRO A 715 -32.14 -23.56 41.42
C PRO A 715 -33.38 -24.38 41.79
N ARG A 716 -33.19 -25.65 42.13
CA ARG A 716 -34.20 -26.51 42.77
C ARG A 716 -34.62 -25.87 44.11
N ARG A 717 -35.71 -25.11 44.11
CA ARG A 717 -36.46 -24.79 45.33
C ARG A 717 -37.10 -26.08 45.85
N ARG A 718 -36.55 -26.65 46.92
CA ARG A 718 -37.26 -27.59 47.80
C ARG A 718 -37.86 -26.79 48.97
N ARG A 719 -39.19 -26.75 49.01
CA ARG A 719 -40.09 -26.63 50.17
C ARG A 719 -41.07 -27.80 49.96
N MET A 720 -41.52 -28.61 50.90
CA MET A 720 -41.57 -28.63 52.36
C MET A 720 -41.92 -30.08 52.74
N ALA A 721 -41.46 -30.52 53.92
CA ALA A 721 -41.93 -31.59 54.81
C ALA A 721 -40.72 -32.19 55.50
#